data_AF-A0A7D9JQH6-F1
#
_entry.id   AF-A0A7D9JQH6-F1
#
_cell.length_a   1.000
_cell.length_b   1.000
_cell.length_c   1.000
_cell.angle_alpha   90.00
_cell.angle_beta   90.00
_cell.angle_gamma   90.00
#
_symmetry.space_group_name_H-M   'P 1'
#
loop_
_entity.id
_entity.type
_entity.pdbx_description
1 polymer ?
#
loop_
_entity_poly.entity_id
_entity_poly.type
_entity_poly.pdbx_seq_one_letter_code
_entity_poly.pdbx_strand_id
1 'polypeptide(L)'
;MDMDNRIRQIALDLQEESLLAKLSAGDMVALEAKYHKSCLTSICNRARSRRSHELRANEKDSNVVHGIVLAELVSYIEDTREETNSLSVFKLSDLSKMYASRLEQLGIESTSEIHSTRLKNRIIARIPSIHAYQEWREILLAFDSDIGTALKRSQRDDSDDKASCLAKAANIVRKDMLEKKTSFTGTFEKNYQNDSIPQCLYSLVNMILHGPNIRKQAENKSTQATLTVSQLLQFNSYFSNRSGCSHHDHHNRCRETPLPIYLGLSIHARTRKRDLVDNFFKLGLSVSYDRVVSISTDIGNTICRKFQDENLVCPAKLRKGIFTTSAVDNIDHNPSSNTAKGSFHGTGISLFQNVSREYPGIEQEQISLEHRSKLDKKKVCELPDWYTDVPPCILRDANAHTTNNGTLRTDEDYLSIALQDEIEWVQQVKRGVEEETLPEGEMVSWSGYHASKQQQRNLKPAVSSLLPLFQNESKSVAMIRHSMNIIKKTTEHLNPGQVPVIAVDQPLFAVAKQIQWNWPQTHGEQNFVILLGGLHIGMVALKMLGDWLEDSGWTSALVEAGIANSGVANSFVKASNVKRARRAHQLTASALYALLNKAYAKREKEMALEHTLSFDKWCEERMSSSPHFQFWHIALQLELLYLDMLSLEEKHPYVYHQFLNNGFVVQKTSRRFSSIAVDQAHEQNNSLVKGDGGAIGLTENAEAVIPAVADSPNSIDVTIIDGAAAINMLKPTPAVKTFHDYAEHVFIPYIKGQLQHAKRVDVVWDEYTPNSLKETTRKKRGRGIRRRVQSSTKLPSKWHEFLRVNENKTELFAFLANHILSADFGSNKQVISTLGQQVLCNPPRDNTNSLAPCDHEEADTRMMVHVADAVQKGLTKILLRTVDTDVVVIAIAVSHTLSTSELWIPFGVGKNLRFLPVHEIASKSVTDECMDILERFTVLLYDRTCPKMKVNEARKMLFAQKGRSLELIPPTRAALVQHVKRAVYQGGYCWGQATTPMALLPSPSEWGWLQTADGWKPFWSTLSDVSMTCNALIRCGCKKGCRGNCSCRKAALQCTALCACDGECIKE
;
A
#
# COMPACT_ATOMS: atom_id res chain seq x y z
N MET A 1 -4.12 -2.03 -64.72
CA MET A 1 -3.70 -3.17 -65.55
C MET A 1 -4.86 -4.12 -65.88
N ASP A 2 -5.72 -4.50 -64.93
CA ASP A 2 -6.77 -5.51 -65.17
C ASP A 2 -7.84 -5.12 -66.22
N MET A 3 -8.12 -3.82 -66.39
CA MET A 3 -9.13 -3.33 -67.33
C MET A 3 -8.66 -3.27 -68.80
N ASP A 4 -7.37 -3.00 -69.04
CA ASP A 4 -6.80 -2.94 -70.39
C ASP A 4 -6.78 -4.33 -71.04
N ASN A 5 -6.26 -5.33 -70.32
CA ASN A 5 -6.27 -6.73 -70.75
C ASN A 5 -7.70 -7.22 -71.05
N ARG A 6 -8.67 -6.86 -70.19
CA ARG A 6 -10.07 -7.25 -70.36
C ARG A 6 -10.72 -6.66 -71.61
N ILE A 7 -10.46 -5.38 -71.93
CA ILE A 7 -11.03 -4.74 -73.12
C ILE A 7 -10.37 -5.26 -74.39
N ARG A 8 -9.05 -5.50 -74.38
CA ARG A 8 -8.35 -6.12 -75.53
C ARG A 8 -8.88 -7.51 -75.84
N GLN A 9 -9.09 -8.33 -74.81
CA GLN A 9 -9.66 -9.67 -74.99
C GLN A 9 -11.09 -9.60 -75.55
N ILE A 10 -11.92 -8.69 -75.05
CA ILE A 10 -13.28 -8.49 -75.57
C ILE A 10 -13.26 -8.02 -77.03
N ALA A 11 -12.33 -7.14 -77.40
CA ALA A 11 -12.17 -6.66 -78.77
C ALA A 11 -11.70 -7.77 -79.73
N LEU A 12 -10.83 -8.68 -79.26
CA LEU A 12 -10.45 -9.90 -79.99
C LEU A 12 -11.64 -10.86 -80.15
N ASP A 13 -12.35 -11.18 -79.07
CA ASP A 13 -13.50 -12.08 -79.06
C ASP A 13 -14.66 -11.56 -79.96
N LEU A 14 -14.79 -10.24 -80.09
CA LEU A 14 -15.77 -9.60 -80.96
C LEU A 14 -15.26 -9.30 -82.37
N GLN A 15 -13.95 -9.50 -82.65
CA GLN A 15 -13.27 -9.16 -83.90
C GLN A 15 -13.48 -7.68 -84.33
N GLU A 16 -13.44 -6.74 -83.38
CA GLU A 16 -13.57 -5.31 -83.70
C GLU A 16 -12.23 -4.68 -84.08
N GLU A 17 -11.89 -4.79 -85.37
CA GLU A 17 -10.61 -4.31 -85.92
C GLU A 17 -10.33 -2.82 -85.63
N SER A 18 -11.37 -1.97 -85.66
CA SER A 18 -11.20 -0.52 -85.40
C SER A 18 -10.83 -0.18 -83.96
N LEU A 19 -11.27 -0.98 -82.99
CA LEU A 19 -10.94 -0.81 -81.57
C LEU A 19 -9.58 -1.43 -81.28
N LEU A 20 -9.27 -2.57 -81.89
CA LEU A 20 -7.95 -3.21 -81.81
C LEU A 20 -6.84 -2.31 -82.38
N ALA A 21 -7.08 -1.64 -83.51
CA ALA A 21 -6.14 -0.70 -84.11
C ALA A 21 -5.87 0.56 -83.26
N LYS A 22 -6.85 1.01 -82.46
CA LYS A 22 -6.65 2.13 -81.52
C LYS A 22 -5.89 1.70 -80.27
N LEU A 23 -6.09 0.46 -79.83
CA LEU A 23 -5.41 -0.12 -78.69
C LEU A 23 -3.99 -0.60 -79.03
N SER A 24 -3.62 -0.79 -80.30
CA SER A 24 -2.27 -1.19 -80.71
C SER A 24 -1.21 -0.10 -80.56
N ALA A 25 -1.60 1.17 -80.31
CA ALA A 25 -0.68 2.30 -80.16
C ALA A 25 0.01 2.39 -78.77
N GLY A 26 -0.46 1.64 -77.77
CA GLY A 26 0.04 1.67 -76.39
C GLY A 26 -1.01 1.15 -75.41
N ASP A 27 -0.69 1.00 -74.12
CA ASP A 27 -1.70 0.64 -73.12
C ASP A 27 -2.72 1.77 -72.90
N MET A 28 -3.94 1.43 -72.43
CA MET A 28 -5.00 2.42 -72.23
C MET A 28 -4.67 3.53 -71.22
N VAL A 29 -3.71 3.32 -70.31
CA VAL A 29 -3.28 4.33 -69.33
C VAL A 29 -2.33 5.33 -70.01
N ALA A 30 -1.37 4.84 -70.79
CA ALA A 30 -0.45 5.67 -71.57
C ALA A 30 -1.15 6.49 -72.66
N LEU A 31 -2.27 5.99 -73.19
CA LEU A 31 -3.10 6.68 -74.18
C LEU A 31 -4.13 7.66 -73.58
N GLU A 32 -4.17 7.80 -72.25
CA GLU A 32 -5.22 8.54 -71.51
C GLU A 32 -6.64 8.22 -71.99
N ALA A 33 -6.91 6.96 -72.30
CA ALA A 33 -8.13 6.57 -72.96
C ALA A 33 -9.35 6.79 -72.06
N LYS A 34 -10.26 7.69 -72.49
CA LYS A 34 -11.56 7.94 -71.83
C LYS A 34 -12.66 7.16 -72.54
N TYR A 35 -13.52 6.48 -71.77
CA TYR A 35 -14.65 5.72 -72.29
C TYR A 35 -15.96 6.11 -71.60
N HIS A 36 -17.07 6.02 -72.33
CA HIS A 36 -18.41 6.14 -71.73
C HIS A 36 -18.81 4.82 -71.06
N LYS A 37 -19.40 4.91 -69.87
CA LYS A 37 -19.88 3.74 -69.11
C LYS A 37 -20.92 2.92 -69.88
N SER A 38 -21.79 3.56 -70.66
CA SER A 38 -22.77 2.90 -71.52
C SER A 38 -22.11 2.10 -72.65
N CYS A 39 -21.08 2.65 -73.30
CA CYS A 39 -20.32 1.96 -74.35
C CYS A 39 -19.57 0.74 -73.81
N LEU A 40 -18.92 0.86 -72.64
CA LEU A 40 -18.25 -0.27 -72.00
C LEU A 40 -19.24 -1.37 -71.60
N THR A 41 -20.41 -0.99 -71.10
CA THR A 41 -21.46 -1.95 -70.74
C THR A 41 -22.00 -2.67 -71.98
N SER A 42 -22.20 -1.95 -73.08
CA SER A 42 -22.65 -2.49 -74.36
C SER A 42 -21.67 -3.51 -74.95
N ILE A 43 -20.36 -3.20 -75.01
CA ILE A 43 -19.36 -4.11 -75.57
C ILE A 43 -19.18 -5.37 -74.69
N CYS A 44 -19.24 -5.22 -73.37
CA CYS A 44 -19.22 -6.35 -72.44
C CYS A 44 -20.47 -7.24 -72.55
N ASN A 45 -21.63 -6.67 -72.87
CA ASN A 45 -22.87 -7.43 -73.08
C ASN A 45 -22.86 -8.16 -74.42
N ARG A 46 -22.31 -7.55 -75.48
CA ARG A 46 -22.11 -8.21 -76.78
C ARG A 46 -21.17 -9.41 -76.67
N ALA A 47 -20.06 -9.28 -75.94
CA ALA A 47 -19.14 -10.40 -75.70
C ALA A 47 -19.79 -11.54 -74.89
N ARG A 48 -20.58 -11.19 -73.86
CA ARG A 48 -21.36 -12.17 -73.10
C ARG A 48 -22.43 -12.87 -73.94
N SER A 49 -23.10 -12.16 -74.83
CA SER A 49 -24.08 -12.74 -75.76
C SER A 49 -23.44 -13.72 -76.73
N ARG A 50 -22.22 -13.45 -77.22
CA ARG A 50 -21.48 -14.35 -78.12
C ARG A 50 -21.02 -15.62 -77.38
N ARG A 51 -20.45 -15.47 -76.17
CA ARG A 51 -20.09 -16.62 -75.30
C ARG A 51 -21.30 -17.44 -74.85
N SER A 52 -22.47 -16.81 -74.66
CA SER A 52 -23.73 -17.51 -74.33
C SER A 52 -24.31 -18.30 -75.49
N HIS A 53 -23.87 -18.07 -76.73
CA HIS A 53 -24.32 -18.81 -77.91
C HIS A 53 -23.50 -20.09 -78.16
N GLU A 54 -22.29 -20.18 -77.59
CA GLU A 54 -21.41 -21.37 -77.65
C GLU A 54 -21.66 -22.39 -76.53
N LEU A 55 -22.39 -22.04 -75.45
CA LEU A 55 -22.70 -22.93 -74.32
C LEU A 55 -24.03 -23.72 -74.45
N ARG A 56 -24.72 -23.65 -75.60
CA ARG A 56 -26.02 -24.32 -75.85
C ARG A 56 -25.89 -25.78 -76.32
N ALA A 57 -25.07 -26.58 -75.65
CA ALA A 57 -24.88 -27.99 -76.00
C ALA A 57 -25.05 -29.00 -74.84
N ASN A 58 -25.60 -28.60 -73.67
CA ASN A 58 -25.91 -29.52 -72.56
C ASN A 58 -27.17 -29.11 -71.76
N GLU A 59 -28.32 -28.95 -72.42
CA GLU A 59 -29.54 -28.37 -71.80
C GLU A 59 -30.73 -29.34 -71.58
N LYS A 60 -30.53 -30.67 -71.63
CA LYS A 60 -31.59 -31.65 -71.36
C LYS A 60 -31.59 -32.28 -69.96
N ASP A 61 -30.43 -32.49 -69.32
CA ASP A 61 -30.38 -33.13 -67.99
C ASP A 61 -30.59 -32.15 -66.82
N SER A 62 -30.24 -30.86 -66.98
CA SER A 62 -30.38 -29.84 -65.91
C SER A 62 -31.86 -29.51 -65.59
N ASN A 63 -32.74 -29.47 -66.59
CA ASN A 63 -34.15 -29.11 -66.39
C ASN A 63 -34.99 -30.17 -65.64
N VAL A 64 -34.61 -31.45 -65.73
CA VAL A 64 -35.32 -32.55 -65.04
C VAL A 64 -35.05 -32.49 -63.54
N VAL A 65 -33.79 -32.32 -63.13
CA VAL A 65 -33.39 -32.23 -61.72
C VAL A 65 -34.00 -31.00 -61.05
N HIS A 66 -34.06 -29.84 -61.73
CA HIS A 66 -34.75 -28.65 -61.23
C HIS A 66 -36.28 -28.85 -61.05
N GLY A 67 -36.89 -29.77 -61.79
CA GLY A 67 -38.28 -30.19 -61.63
C GLY A 67 -38.47 -31.07 -60.40
N ILE A 68 -37.60 -32.06 -60.20
CA ILE A 68 -37.64 -32.99 -59.06
C ILE A 68 -37.48 -32.24 -57.73
N VAL A 69 -36.46 -31.40 -57.61
CA VAL A 69 -36.21 -30.63 -56.37
C VAL A 69 -37.36 -29.67 -56.06
N LEU A 70 -38.05 -29.14 -57.09
CA LEU A 70 -39.22 -28.28 -56.85
C LEU A 70 -40.39 -29.10 -56.32
N ALA A 71 -40.61 -30.31 -56.83
CA ALA A 71 -41.66 -31.20 -56.35
C ALA A 71 -41.40 -31.64 -54.89
N GLU A 72 -40.15 -31.98 -54.54
CA GLU A 72 -39.76 -32.28 -53.16
C GLU A 72 -40.01 -31.09 -52.22
N LEU A 73 -39.67 -29.87 -52.66
CA LEU A 73 -39.89 -28.65 -51.88
C LEU A 73 -41.37 -28.31 -51.70
N VAL A 74 -42.21 -28.57 -52.72
CA VAL A 74 -43.67 -28.41 -52.64
C VAL A 74 -44.28 -29.43 -51.68
N SER A 75 -43.86 -30.70 -51.76
CA SER A 75 -44.28 -31.74 -50.82
C SER A 75 -43.95 -31.35 -49.39
N TYR A 76 -42.72 -30.87 -49.12
CA TYR A 76 -42.35 -30.37 -47.80
C TYR A 76 -43.29 -29.27 -47.28
N ILE A 77 -43.71 -28.33 -48.13
CA ILE A 77 -44.64 -27.24 -47.75
C ILE A 77 -46.03 -27.80 -47.43
N GLU A 78 -46.52 -28.75 -48.21
CA GLU A 78 -47.82 -29.40 -48.03
C GLU A 78 -47.84 -30.34 -46.82
N ASP A 79 -46.80 -31.17 -46.63
CA ASP A 79 -46.63 -32.07 -45.49
C ASP A 79 -46.51 -31.28 -44.18
N THR A 80 -45.76 -30.17 -44.17
CA THR A 80 -45.64 -29.29 -42.99
C THR A 80 -46.99 -28.68 -42.59
N ARG A 81 -47.88 -28.43 -43.57
CA ARG A 81 -49.24 -27.96 -43.33
C ARG A 81 -50.13 -29.05 -42.72
N GLU A 82 -49.97 -30.30 -43.13
CA GLU A 82 -50.78 -31.41 -42.62
C GLU A 82 -50.31 -31.92 -41.25
N GLU A 83 -48.99 -31.97 -41.00
CA GLU A 83 -48.42 -32.49 -39.75
C GLU A 83 -48.60 -31.53 -38.56
N THR A 84 -48.42 -30.24 -38.81
CA THR A 84 -48.58 -29.22 -37.78
C THR A 84 -49.96 -28.62 -37.95
N ASN A 85 -50.91 -28.96 -37.07
CA ASN A 85 -52.26 -28.38 -37.02
C ASN A 85 -52.22 -26.89 -36.58
N SER A 86 -51.26 -26.13 -37.12
CA SER A 86 -50.72 -24.85 -36.68
C SER A 86 -50.34 -23.98 -37.87
N LEU A 87 -50.27 -22.66 -37.65
CA LEU A 87 -49.95 -21.65 -38.66
C LEU A 87 -48.60 -21.89 -39.35
N SER A 88 -48.61 -22.28 -40.62
CA SER A 88 -47.39 -22.53 -41.41
C SER A 88 -47.05 -21.32 -42.30
N VAL A 89 -46.16 -20.45 -41.81
CA VAL A 89 -45.60 -19.32 -42.57
C VAL A 89 -44.17 -19.65 -42.98
N PHE A 90 -43.87 -19.57 -44.28
CA PHE A 90 -42.57 -19.94 -44.85
C PHE A 90 -41.81 -18.72 -45.35
N LYS A 91 -40.52 -18.60 -44.99
CA LYS A 91 -39.63 -17.56 -45.52
C LYS A 91 -39.07 -17.96 -46.88
N LEU A 92 -39.21 -17.10 -47.89
CA LEU A 92 -38.70 -17.37 -49.23
C LEU A 92 -37.17 -17.54 -49.25
N SER A 93 -36.45 -16.83 -48.38
CA SER A 93 -34.99 -16.97 -48.25
C SER A 93 -34.56 -18.37 -47.79
N ASP A 94 -35.33 -18.98 -46.89
CA ASP A 94 -35.02 -20.29 -46.33
C ASP A 94 -35.40 -21.39 -47.33
N LEU A 95 -36.56 -21.26 -47.98
CA LEU A 95 -36.94 -22.14 -49.09
C LEU A 95 -35.95 -22.06 -50.26
N SER A 96 -35.41 -20.87 -50.56
CA SER A 96 -34.39 -20.70 -51.61
C SER A 96 -33.08 -21.40 -51.24
N LYS A 97 -32.68 -21.38 -49.96
CA LYS A 97 -31.50 -22.10 -49.48
C LYS A 97 -31.70 -23.62 -49.50
N MET A 98 -32.88 -24.11 -49.11
CA MET A 98 -33.22 -25.53 -49.18
C MET A 98 -33.20 -26.03 -50.63
N TYR A 99 -33.79 -25.24 -51.54
CA TYR A 99 -33.76 -25.53 -52.98
C TYR A 99 -32.32 -25.56 -53.52
N ALA A 100 -31.48 -24.58 -53.14
CA ALA A 100 -30.07 -24.54 -53.54
C ALA A 100 -29.28 -25.76 -53.05
N SER A 101 -29.35 -26.03 -51.74
CA SER A 101 -28.63 -27.13 -51.12
C SER A 101 -29.02 -28.48 -51.72
N ARG A 102 -30.29 -28.67 -52.07
CA ARG A 102 -30.75 -29.91 -52.67
C ARG A 102 -30.32 -30.07 -54.14
N LEU A 103 -30.22 -28.98 -54.89
CA LEU A 103 -29.64 -29.01 -56.24
C LEU A 103 -28.15 -29.37 -56.23
N GLU A 104 -27.39 -28.82 -55.29
CA GLU A 104 -25.98 -29.17 -55.09
C GLU A 104 -25.81 -30.67 -54.77
N GLN A 105 -26.66 -31.21 -53.89
CA GLN A 105 -26.65 -32.64 -53.56
C GLN A 105 -26.92 -33.56 -54.76
N LEU A 106 -27.69 -33.08 -55.76
CA LEU A 106 -28.01 -33.84 -56.97
C LEU A 106 -27.04 -33.56 -58.12
N GLY A 107 -25.87 -32.96 -57.83
CA GLY A 107 -24.77 -32.80 -58.78
C GLY A 107 -24.88 -31.57 -59.69
N ILE A 108 -25.75 -30.60 -59.38
CA ILE A 108 -25.81 -29.31 -60.09
C ILE A 108 -24.99 -28.28 -59.32
N GLU A 109 -23.77 -27.98 -59.80
CA GLU A 109 -22.92 -26.92 -59.25
C GLU A 109 -23.52 -25.53 -59.52
N SER A 110 -24.05 -24.90 -58.47
CA SER A 110 -24.70 -23.59 -58.56
C SER A 110 -23.69 -22.44 -58.73
N THR A 111 -23.27 -22.16 -59.95
CA THR A 111 -22.41 -20.99 -60.27
C THR A 111 -23.20 -19.70 -60.57
N SER A 112 -24.52 -19.71 -60.40
CA SER A 112 -25.39 -18.53 -60.57
C SER A 112 -26.43 -18.45 -59.45
N GLU A 113 -26.56 -17.27 -58.83
CA GLU A 113 -27.54 -16.98 -57.77
C GLU A 113 -28.94 -17.43 -58.20
N ILE A 114 -29.53 -18.38 -57.46
CA ILE A 114 -30.89 -18.83 -57.71
C ILE A 114 -31.83 -17.63 -57.63
N HIS A 115 -32.51 -17.33 -58.74
CA HIS A 115 -33.46 -16.22 -58.79
C HIS A 115 -34.66 -16.50 -57.89
N SER A 116 -34.61 -16.01 -56.64
CA SER A 116 -35.64 -16.18 -55.61
C SER A 116 -37.03 -15.76 -56.08
N THR A 117 -37.14 -14.72 -56.90
CA THR A 117 -38.40 -14.28 -57.53
C THR A 117 -38.99 -15.34 -58.47
N ARG A 118 -38.14 -16.04 -59.24
CA ARG A 118 -38.57 -17.11 -60.15
C ARG A 118 -38.99 -18.36 -59.38
N LEU A 119 -38.27 -18.71 -58.31
CA LEU A 119 -38.64 -19.80 -57.42
C LEU A 119 -39.99 -19.52 -56.72
N LYS A 120 -40.17 -18.31 -56.19
CA LYS A 120 -41.45 -17.84 -55.61
C LYS A 120 -42.62 -18.06 -56.57
N ASN A 121 -42.49 -17.60 -57.81
CA ASN A 121 -43.56 -17.73 -58.80
C ASN A 121 -43.83 -19.19 -59.17
N ARG A 122 -42.80 -20.05 -59.20
CA ARG A 122 -42.96 -21.50 -59.45
C ARG A 122 -43.68 -22.21 -58.31
N ILE A 123 -43.43 -21.82 -57.05
CA ILE A 123 -44.11 -22.37 -55.87
C ILE A 123 -45.59 -21.96 -55.88
N ILE A 124 -45.89 -20.67 -56.04
CA ILE A 124 -47.27 -20.16 -56.11
C ILE A 124 -48.05 -20.80 -57.25
N ALA A 125 -47.42 -21.01 -58.41
CA ALA A 125 -48.06 -21.67 -59.55
C ALA A 125 -48.41 -23.15 -59.30
N ARG A 126 -47.74 -23.82 -58.34
CA ARG A 126 -47.99 -25.22 -58.00
C ARG A 126 -48.91 -25.40 -56.80
N ILE A 127 -48.94 -24.42 -55.89
CA ILE A 127 -49.81 -24.37 -54.71
C ILE A 127 -50.67 -23.10 -54.79
N PRO A 128 -51.86 -23.13 -55.42
CA PRO A 128 -52.67 -21.93 -55.63
C PRO A 128 -53.20 -21.28 -54.34
N SER A 129 -53.17 -22.00 -53.21
CA SER A 129 -53.68 -21.53 -51.91
C SER A 129 -52.65 -20.76 -51.08
N ILE A 130 -51.41 -20.61 -51.57
CA ILE A 130 -50.34 -19.87 -50.89
C ILE A 130 -50.12 -18.50 -51.54
N HIS A 131 -50.07 -17.45 -50.72
CA HIS A 131 -49.83 -16.08 -51.16
C HIS A 131 -48.52 -15.54 -50.62
N ALA A 132 -47.86 -14.68 -51.41
CA ALA A 132 -46.63 -14.01 -51.02
C ALA A 132 -46.92 -12.63 -50.45
N TYR A 133 -46.45 -12.39 -49.24
CA TYR A 133 -46.52 -11.13 -48.52
C TYR A 133 -45.12 -10.53 -48.42
N GLN A 134 -44.98 -9.27 -48.84
CA GLN A 134 -43.72 -8.55 -48.73
C GLN A 134 -43.68 -7.81 -47.40
N GLU A 135 -42.75 -8.20 -46.54
CA GLU A 135 -42.51 -7.55 -45.25
C GLU A 135 -41.06 -7.07 -45.22
N TRP A 136 -40.88 -5.75 -45.37
CA TRP A 136 -39.56 -5.12 -45.48
C TRP A 136 -38.69 -5.71 -46.62
N ARG A 137 -37.55 -6.33 -46.27
CA ARG A 137 -36.59 -6.96 -47.21
C ARG A 137 -36.82 -8.46 -47.39
N GLU A 138 -37.82 -9.04 -46.74
CA GLU A 138 -38.10 -10.49 -46.74
C GLU A 138 -39.49 -10.77 -47.35
N ILE A 139 -39.64 -11.92 -48.01
CA ILE A 139 -40.92 -12.36 -48.59
C ILE A 139 -41.39 -13.59 -47.84
N LEU A 140 -42.58 -13.51 -47.25
CA LEU A 140 -43.24 -14.60 -46.53
C LEU A 140 -44.31 -15.24 -47.41
N LEU A 141 -44.44 -16.55 -47.35
CA LEU A 141 -45.45 -17.35 -48.03
C LEU A 141 -46.37 -17.97 -46.98
N ALA A 142 -47.67 -17.68 -47.06
CA ALA A 142 -48.68 -18.17 -46.12
C ALA A 142 -49.98 -18.56 -46.85
N PHE A 143 -50.74 -19.49 -46.26
CA PHE A 143 -52.04 -19.91 -46.80
C PHE A 143 -53.17 -18.97 -46.39
N ASP A 144 -54.16 -18.76 -47.27
CA ASP A 144 -55.27 -17.82 -47.02
C ASP A 144 -56.09 -18.12 -45.77
N SER A 145 -56.26 -19.42 -45.44
CA SER A 145 -56.98 -19.88 -44.25
C SER A 145 -56.30 -19.47 -42.93
N ASP A 146 -55.02 -19.15 -42.97
CA ASP A 146 -54.18 -19.03 -41.78
C ASP A 146 -53.98 -17.57 -41.35
N ILE A 147 -54.31 -16.61 -42.22
CA ILE A 147 -54.13 -15.16 -41.98
C ILE A 147 -55.09 -14.67 -40.89
N GLY A 148 -56.35 -15.11 -40.92
CA GLY A 148 -57.35 -14.76 -39.89
C GLY A 148 -56.99 -15.32 -38.50
N THR A 149 -56.37 -16.50 -38.47
CA THR A 149 -55.93 -17.16 -37.24
C THR A 149 -54.62 -16.57 -36.70
N ALA A 150 -53.74 -16.10 -37.60
CA ALA A 150 -52.53 -15.34 -37.26
C ALA A 150 -52.85 -13.96 -36.67
N LEU A 151 -53.86 -13.25 -37.20
CA LEU A 151 -54.39 -12.01 -36.62
C LEU A 151 -55.05 -12.24 -35.25
N LYS A 152 -55.71 -13.39 -35.05
CA LYS A 152 -56.24 -13.79 -33.73
C LYS A 152 -55.15 -14.11 -32.70
N ARG A 153 -53.97 -14.58 -33.16
CA ARG A 153 -52.79 -14.82 -32.29
C ARG A 153 -51.99 -13.55 -32.02
N SER A 154 -51.95 -12.58 -32.94
CA SER A 154 -51.33 -11.27 -32.65
C SER A 154 -52.17 -10.42 -31.68
N GLN A 155 -53.49 -10.70 -31.58
CA GLN A 155 -54.33 -10.19 -30.49
C GLN A 155 -54.12 -10.91 -29.14
N ARG A 156 -53.39 -12.04 -29.09
CA ARG A 156 -52.94 -12.72 -27.85
C ARG A 156 -51.58 -12.22 -27.37
N ASP A 157 -51.28 -10.95 -27.59
CA ASP A 157 -50.24 -10.27 -26.80
C ASP A 157 -50.81 -9.88 -25.42
N ASP A 158 -51.54 -10.83 -24.81
CA ASP A 158 -52.16 -10.64 -23.50
C ASP A 158 -51.04 -10.66 -22.46
N SER A 159 -50.91 -9.56 -21.73
CA SER A 159 -49.97 -9.43 -20.62
C SER A 159 -50.15 -10.55 -19.60
N ASP A 160 -51.35 -11.09 -19.50
CA ASP A 160 -51.75 -12.07 -18.50
C ASP A 160 -51.16 -13.47 -18.80
N ASP A 161 -51.10 -13.88 -20.07
CA ASP A 161 -50.48 -15.14 -20.49
C ASP A 161 -48.95 -15.10 -20.32
N LYS A 162 -48.32 -13.96 -20.63
CA LYS A 162 -46.88 -13.74 -20.40
C LYS A 162 -46.56 -13.71 -18.90
N ALA A 163 -47.40 -13.07 -18.09
CA ALA A 163 -47.28 -13.04 -16.63
C ALA A 163 -47.45 -14.45 -16.02
N SER A 164 -48.40 -15.24 -16.52
CA SER A 164 -48.63 -16.64 -16.12
C SER A 164 -47.42 -17.53 -16.43
N CYS A 165 -46.82 -17.39 -17.62
CA CYS A 165 -45.59 -18.10 -17.97
C CYS A 165 -44.42 -17.71 -17.06
N LEU A 166 -44.25 -16.41 -16.76
CA LEU A 166 -43.20 -15.93 -15.86
C LEU A 166 -43.39 -16.47 -14.44
N ALA A 167 -44.62 -16.48 -13.94
CA ALA A 167 -44.95 -17.04 -12.62
C ALA A 167 -44.64 -18.54 -12.54
N LYS A 168 -44.96 -19.32 -13.59
CA LYS A 168 -44.61 -20.74 -13.68
C LYS A 168 -43.09 -20.97 -13.67
N ALA A 169 -42.34 -20.21 -14.47
CA ALA A 169 -40.88 -20.30 -14.51
C ALA A 169 -40.25 -19.94 -13.15
N ALA A 170 -40.73 -18.87 -12.51
CA ALA A 170 -40.29 -18.47 -11.17
C ALA A 170 -40.58 -19.56 -10.12
N ASN A 171 -41.74 -20.21 -10.17
CA ASN A 171 -42.09 -21.29 -9.25
C ASN A 171 -41.20 -22.53 -9.41
N ILE A 172 -40.88 -22.93 -10.65
CA ILE A 172 -39.97 -24.05 -10.92
C ILE A 172 -38.60 -23.78 -10.32
N VAL A 173 -38.01 -22.61 -10.65
CA VAL A 173 -36.67 -22.27 -10.17
C VAL A 173 -36.65 -22.07 -8.65
N ARG A 174 -37.67 -21.40 -8.09
CA ARG A 174 -37.79 -21.19 -6.64
C ARG A 174 -37.90 -22.51 -5.88
N LYS A 175 -38.62 -23.51 -6.40
CA LYS A 175 -38.73 -24.83 -5.77
C LYS A 175 -37.35 -25.48 -5.59
N ASP A 176 -36.59 -25.58 -6.67
CA ASP A 176 -35.25 -26.19 -6.67
C ASP A 176 -34.27 -25.42 -5.78
N MET A 177 -34.36 -24.08 -5.77
CA MET A 177 -33.58 -23.22 -4.88
C MET A 177 -33.89 -23.47 -3.40
N LEU A 178 -35.16 -23.70 -3.05
CA LEU A 178 -35.57 -23.95 -1.67
C LEU A 178 -35.14 -25.36 -1.19
N GLU A 179 -35.11 -26.35 -2.08
CA GLU A 179 -34.65 -27.71 -1.79
C GLU A 179 -33.13 -27.81 -1.63
N LYS A 180 -32.37 -27.02 -2.40
CA LYS A 180 -30.92 -26.98 -2.34
C LYS A 180 -30.43 -26.37 -1.01
N LYS A 181 -29.72 -27.18 -0.22
CA LYS A 181 -29.06 -26.77 1.03
C LYS A 181 -27.55 -26.77 0.85
N THR A 182 -26.90 -25.78 1.44
CA THR A 182 -25.43 -25.63 1.48
C THR A 182 -25.00 -25.28 2.89
N SER A 183 -23.82 -25.77 3.28
CA SER A 183 -23.20 -25.42 4.55
C SER A 183 -21.71 -25.22 4.34
N PHE A 184 -21.20 -24.11 4.86
CA PHE A 184 -19.77 -23.86 4.88
C PHE A 184 -19.08 -24.78 5.89
N THR A 185 -18.12 -25.58 5.40
CA THR A 185 -17.35 -26.57 6.16
C THR A 185 -16.00 -26.04 6.64
N GLY A 186 -15.66 -24.78 6.33
CA GLY A 186 -14.40 -24.13 6.73
C GLY A 186 -13.45 -23.86 5.55
N THR A 187 -13.69 -24.48 4.40
CA THR A 187 -12.87 -24.35 3.19
C THR A 187 -13.72 -24.04 1.96
N PHE A 188 -13.09 -23.47 0.92
CA PHE A 188 -13.71 -23.23 -0.38
C PHE A 188 -13.16 -24.22 -1.41
N GLU A 189 -13.88 -25.32 -1.63
CA GLU A 189 -13.48 -26.33 -2.61
C GLU A 189 -13.51 -25.80 -4.05
N LYS A 190 -12.76 -26.45 -4.95
CA LYS A 190 -12.54 -25.98 -6.33
C LYS A 190 -13.83 -25.76 -7.13
N ASN A 191 -14.87 -26.58 -6.90
CA ASN A 191 -16.15 -26.51 -7.59
C ASN A 191 -17.29 -25.92 -6.74
N TYR A 192 -16.99 -25.41 -5.55
CA TYR A 192 -17.99 -25.07 -4.54
C TYR A 192 -19.00 -24.01 -5.00
N GLN A 193 -18.60 -23.08 -5.88
CA GLN A 193 -19.53 -22.11 -6.47
C GLN A 193 -20.62 -22.77 -7.33
N ASN A 194 -20.26 -23.77 -8.15
CA ASN A 194 -21.22 -24.51 -8.97
C ASN A 194 -22.13 -25.38 -8.10
N ASP A 195 -21.54 -26.09 -7.13
CA ASP A 195 -22.27 -27.01 -6.27
C ASP A 195 -23.24 -26.30 -5.32
N SER A 196 -23.05 -25.00 -5.09
CA SER A 196 -23.87 -24.20 -4.20
C SER A 196 -25.21 -23.73 -4.78
N ILE A 197 -25.44 -23.91 -6.08
CA ILE A 197 -26.63 -23.43 -6.79
C ILE A 197 -27.33 -24.58 -7.55
N PRO A 198 -28.65 -24.52 -7.76
CA PRO A 198 -29.34 -25.46 -8.65
C PRO A 198 -28.99 -25.24 -10.12
N GLN A 199 -28.95 -26.33 -10.90
CA GLN A 199 -28.71 -26.25 -12.34
C GLN A 199 -29.82 -25.47 -13.07
N CYS A 200 -31.08 -25.56 -12.63
CA CYS A 200 -32.17 -24.80 -13.26
C CYS A 200 -31.98 -23.28 -13.11
N LEU A 201 -31.49 -22.81 -11.95
CA LEU A 201 -31.21 -21.41 -11.68
C LEU A 201 -30.06 -20.93 -12.56
N TYR A 202 -28.98 -21.71 -12.58
CA TYR A 202 -27.84 -21.42 -13.44
C TYR A 202 -28.26 -21.29 -14.91
N SER A 203 -29.01 -22.25 -15.43
CA SER A 203 -29.50 -22.25 -16.81
C SER A 203 -30.40 -21.04 -17.09
N LEU A 204 -31.33 -20.71 -16.19
CA LEU A 204 -32.20 -19.54 -16.35
C LEU A 204 -31.39 -18.23 -16.40
N VAL A 205 -30.46 -18.03 -15.47
CA VAL A 205 -29.59 -16.84 -15.46
C VAL A 205 -28.73 -16.79 -16.71
N ASN A 206 -28.22 -17.93 -17.18
CA ASN A 206 -27.43 -17.99 -18.41
C ASN A 206 -28.26 -17.62 -19.65
N MET A 207 -29.53 -18.05 -19.70
CA MET A 207 -30.48 -17.67 -20.75
C MET A 207 -30.86 -16.18 -20.68
N ILE A 208 -30.93 -15.60 -19.47
CA ILE A 208 -31.18 -14.16 -19.30
C ILE A 208 -29.97 -13.33 -19.77
N LEU A 209 -28.76 -13.71 -19.39
CA LEU A 209 -27.54 -12.96 -19.71
C LEU A 209 -27.12 -13.09 -21.17
N HIS A 210 -27.27 -14.28 -21.78
CA HIS A 210 -26.73 -14.57 -23.12
C HIS A 210 -27.80 -14.93 -24.16
N GLY A 211 -29.07 -15.00 -23.75
CA GLY A 211 -30.22 -15.39 -24.58
C GLY A 211 -30.46 -16.92 -24.60
N PRO A 212 -31.70 -17.38 -24.85
CA PRO A 212 -32.08 -18.80 -24.77
C PRO A 212 -31.65 -19.65 -25.98
N ASN A 213 -30.97 -19.05 -26.97
CA ASN A 213 -30.62 -19.73 -28.22
C ASN A 213 -29.48 -20.75 -28.01
N ILE A 214 -29.69 -21.99 -28.46
CA ILE A 214 -28.73 -23.09 -28.29
C ILE A 214 -27.33 -22.81 -28.87
N ARG A 215 -27.22 -22.08 -29.98
CA ARG A 215 -25.92 -21.68 -30.56
C ARG A 215 -25.20 -20.69 -29.63
N LYS A 216 -25.92 -19.68 -29.12
CA LYS A 216 -25.38 -18.72 -28.14
C LYS A 216 -25.03 -19.37 -26.80
N GLN A 217 -25.78 -20.38 -26.38
CA GLN A 217 -25.50 -21.14 -25.16
C GLN A 217 -24.30 -22.09 -25.34
N ALA A 218 -24.07 -22.64 -26.54
CA ALA A 218 -22.92 -23.49 -26.84
C ALA A 218 -21.60 -22.72 -27.00
N GLU A 219 -21.66 -21.50 -27.54
CA GLU A 219 -20.50 -20.61 -27.68
C GLU A 219 -20.03 -20.02 -26.33
N ASN A 220 -20.97 -19.70 -25.43
CA ASN A 220 -20.67 -19.12 -24.12
C ASN A 220 -20.54 -20.19 -23.03
N LYS A 221 -19.36 -20.83 -22.94
CA LYS A 221 -19.01 -21.70 -21.81
C LYS A 221 -19.06 -20.94 -20.48
N SER A 222 -19.40 -21.66 -19.41
CA SER A 222 -19.66 -21.16 -18.04
C SER A 222 -19.01 -19.83 -17.68
N THR A 223 -19.81 -18.76 -17.61
CA THR A 223 -19.29 -17.43 -17.27
C THR A 223 -19.37 -17.17 -15.76
N GLN A 224 -18.33 -16.56 -15.21
CA GLN A 224 -18.29 -16.16 -13.79
C GLN A 224 -19.46 -15.24 -13.41
N ALA A 225 -19.96 -14.43 -14.36
CA ALA A 225 -21.12 -13.57 -14.16
C ALA A 225 -22.40 -14.38 -13.86
N THR A 226 -22.67 -15.45 -14.61
CA THR A 226 -23.81 -16.34 -14.40
C THR A 226 -23.75 -16.97 -13.00
N LEU A 227 -22.57 -17.45 -12.58
CA LEU A 227 -22.36 -18.02 -11.25
C LEU A 227 -22.55 -17.00 -10.12
N THR A 228 -22.09 -15.77 -10.32
CA THR A 228 -22.19 -14.69 -9.33
C THR A 228 -23.65 -14.32 -9.09
N VAL A 229 -24.41 -14.07 -10.16
CA VAL A 229 -25.84 -13.70 -10.05
C VAL A 229 -26.67 -14.85 -9.47
N SER A 230 -26.41 -16.09 -9.89
CA SER A 230 -27.10 -17.27 -9.37
C SER A 230 -26.85 -17.46 -7.86
N GLN A 231 -25.61 -17.28 -7.39
CA GLN A 231 -25.28 -17.39 -5.97
C GLN A 231 -25.99 -16.32 -5.13
N LEU A 232 -26.12 -15.09 -5.64
CA LEU A 232 -26.83 -14.01 -4.97
C LEU A 232 -28.34 -14.27 -4.94
N LEU A 233 -28.93 -14.78 -6.04
CA LEU A 233 -30.34 -15.16 -6.06
C LEU A 233 -30.62 -16.27 -5.04
N GLN A 234 -29.76 -17.30 -4.96
CA GLN A 234 -29.86 -18.36 -3.96
C GLN A 234 -29.76 -17.81 -2.52
N PHE A 235 -28.79 -16.93 -2.27
CA PHE A 235 -28.56 -16.32 -0.96
C PHE A 235 -29.72 -15.45 -0.48
N ASN A 236 -30.36 -14.69 -1.38
CA ASN A 236 -31.45 -13.76 -1.07
C ASN A 236 -32.85 -14.43 -1.10
N SER A 237 -32.94 -15.73 -1.36
CA SER A 237 -34.22 -16.43 -1.52
C SER A 237 -34.74 -17.05 -0.22
N TYR A 238 -35.22 -16.20 0.70
CA TYR A 238 -36.03 -16.65 1.85
C TYR A 238 -36.98 -15.53 2.34
N PHE A 239 -38.22 -15.90 2.63
CA PHE A 239 -39.23 -15.03 3.25
C PHE A 239 -39.93 -15.83 4.35
N SER A 240 -39.70 -15.45 5.62
CA SER A 240 -40.53 -15.89 6.75
C SER A 240 -41.26 -14.68 7.29
N ASN A 241 -42.54 -14.56 6.93
CA ASN A 241 -43.45 -13.64 7.61
C ASN A 241 -43.84 -14.28 8.96
N ARG A 242 -43.02 -14.11 10.00
CA ARG A 242 -43.53 -14.22 11.37
C ARG A 242 -44.02 -12.83 11.75
N SER A 243 -45.33 -12.64 11.67
CA SER A 243 -46.04 -11.46 12.13
C SER A 243 -45.64 -11.13 13.57
N GLY A 244 -44.86 -10.06 13.75
CA GLY A 244 -44.53 -9.50 15.07
C GLY A 244 -43.05 -9.17 15.35
N CYS A 245 -42.11 -9.44 14.45
CA CYS A 245 -40.69 -9.11 14.70
C CYS A 245 -40.21 -7.98 13.77
N SER A 246 -39.64 -6.91 14.33
CA SER A 246 -39.11 -5.73 13.62
C SER A 246 -37.77 -5.97 12.90
N HIS A 247 -37.32 -7.23 12.80
CA HIS A 247 -36.08 -7.61 12.11
C HIS A 247 -36.41 -8.43 10.85
N HIS A 248 -36.12 -7.84 9.69
CA HIS A 248 -36.25 -8.47 8.38
C HIS A 248 -35.06 -9.42 8.12
N ASP A 249 -35.12 -10.65 8.62
CA ASP A 249 -34.12 -11.66 8.29
C ASP A 249 -34.41 -12.27 6.91
N HIS A 250 -33.82 -11.70 5.86
CA HIS A 250 -33.93 -12.16 4.47
C HIS A 250 -33.13 -13.45 4.16
N HIS A 251 -32.48 -14.06 5.15
CA HIS A 251 -31.43 -15.07 4.93
C HIS A 251 -31.51 -16.28 5.88
N ASN A 252 -31.14 -17.44 5.36
CA ASN A 252 -31.05 -18.70 6.10
C ASN A 252 -29.64 -19.28 5.98
N ARG A 253 -29.02 -19.66 7.11
CA ARG A 253 -27.66 -20.24 7.16
C ARG A 253 -27.48 -21.48 6.28
N CYS A 254 -28.53 -22.27 6.07
CA CYS A 254 -28.49 -23.48 5.22
C CYS A 254 -28.48 -23.19 3.72
N ARG A 255 -28.38 -21.91 3.31
CA ARG A 255 -28.34 -21.46 1.91
C ARG A 255 -27.31 -20.36 1.68
N GLU A 256 -26.37 -20.21 2.62
CA GLU A 256 -25.22 -19.33 2.42
C GLU A 256 -24.39 -19.88 1.25
N THR A 257 -24.23 -19.07 0.20
CA THR A 257 -23.39 -19.41 -0.95
C THR A 257 -21.95 -18.94 -0.70
N PRO A 258 -20.97 -19.52 -1.41
CA PRO A 258 -19.55 -19.21 -1.22
C PRO A 258 -19.22 -17.73 -1.37
N LEU A 259 -19.82 -17.06 -2.35
CA LEU A 259 -19.54 -15.66 -2.67
C LEU A 259 -19.87 -14.69 -1.52
N PRO A 260 -21.10 -14.64 -0.95
CA PRO A 260 -21.40 -13.77 0.18
C PRO A 260 -20.54 -14.02 1.43
N ILE A 261 -20.19 -15.29 1.70
CA ILE A 261 -19.30 -15.65 2.82
C ILE A 261 -17.89 -15.12 2.56
N TYR A 262 -17.34 -15.39 1.39
CA TYR A 262 -16.01 -14.93 0.99
C TYR A 262 -15.92 -13.40 0.99
N LEU A 263 -16.95 -12.71 0.49
CA LEU A 263 -16.99 -11.26 0.44
C LEU A 263 -16.99 -10.66 1.86
N GLY A 264 -17.81 -11.19 2.77
CA GLY A 264 -17.83 -10.77 4.17
C GLY A 264 -16.48 -10.97 4.85
N LEU A 265 -15.88 -12.16 4.71
CA LEU A 265 -14.56 -12.48 5.27
C LEU A 265 -13.46 -11.58 4.69
N SER A 266 -13.46 -11.36 3.37
CA SER A 266 -12.45 -10.57 2.66
C SER A 266 -12.53 -9.08 2.99
N ILE A 267 -13.73 -8.52 3.04
CA ILE A 267 -13.95 -7.12 3.44
C ILE A 267 -13.49 -6.94 4.88
N HIS A 268 -13.90 -7.84 5.78
CA HIS A 268 -13.47 -7.81 7.16
C HIS A 268 -11.95 -7.91 7.30
N ALA A 269 -11.31 -8.86 6.62
CA ALA A 269 -9.87 -9.07 6.68
C ALA A 269 -9.05 -7.85 6.24
N ARG A 270 -9.54 -7.09 5.24
CA ARG A 270 -8.83 -5.93 4.69
C ARG A 270 -9.16 -4.61 5.38
N THR A 271 -10.37 -4.47 5.92
CA THR A 271 -10.87 -3.16 6.37
C THR A 271 -11.17 -3.09 7.86
N ARG A 272 -11.45 -4.22 8.51
CA ARG A 272 -11.88 -4.31 9.92
C ARG A 272 -13.10 -3.46 10.28
N LYS A 273 -13.81 -2.89 9.30
CA LYS A 273 -14.97 -2.01 9.53
C LYS A 273 -16.25 -2.82 9.56
N ARG A 274 -16.85 -2.94 10.75
CA ARG A 274 -18.18 -3.52 10.93
C ARG A 274 -19.21 -2.87 10.02
N ASP A 275 -19.29 -1.54 10.02
CA ASP A 275 -20.26 -0.79 9.22
C ASP A 275 -20.19 -1.14 7.73
N LEU A 276 -18.98 -1.40 7.21
CA LEU A 276 -18.81 -1.76 5.81
C LEU A 276 -19.36 -3.16 5.52
N VAL A 277 -19.06 -4.15 6.37
CA VAL A 277 -19.61 -5.50 6.24
C VAL A 277 -21.14 -5.47 6.39
N ASP A 278 -21.65 -4.74 7.38
CA ASP A 278 -23.09 -4.62 7.63
C ASP A 278 -23.82 -3.85 6.50
N ASN A 279 -23.18 -2.87 5.86
CA ASN A 279 -23.73 -2.19 4.68
C ASN A 279 -23.83 -3.14 3.47
N PHE A 280 -22.81 -3.97 3.21
CA PHE A 280 -22.87 -4.97 2.14
C PHE A 280 -23.87 -6.10 2.45
N PHE A 281 -24.04 -6.46 3.72
CA PHE A 281 -25.09 -7.39 4.15
C PHE A 281 -26.49 -6.81 3.91
N LYS A 282 -26.73 -5.54 4.26
CA LYS A 282 -28.01 -4.84 3.98
C LYS A 282 -28.35 -4.77 2.49
N LEU A 283 -27.34 -4.79 1.62
CA LEU A 283 -27.51 -4.84 0.16
C LEU A 283 -27.69 -6.27 -0.39
N GLY A 284 -27.69 -7.29 0.47
CA GLY A 284 -27.82 -8.69 0.07
C GLY A 284 -26.59 -9.27 -0.63
N LEU A 285 -25.41 -8.64 -0.46
CA LEU A 285 -24.17 -9.00 -1.17
C LEU A 285 -23.20 -9.85 -0.33
N SER A 286 -23.20 -9.69 0.98
CA SER A 286 -22.33 -10.43 1.91
C SER A 286 -23.14 -11.03 3.05
N VAL A 287 -22.51 -11.90 3.84
CA VAL A 287 -23.04 -12.28 5.17
C VAL A 287 -22.86 -11.13 6.18
N SER A 288 -23.57 -11.18 7.31
CA SER A 288 -23.49 -10.17 8.36
C SER A 288 -22.15 -10.19 9.09
N TYR A 289 -21.79 -9.08 9.74
CA TYR A 289 -20.58 -9.02 10.56
C TYR A 289 -20.59 -10.08 11.67
N ASP A 290 -21.72 -10.29 12.35
CA ASP A 290 -21.86 -11.32 13.38
C ASP A 290 -21.61 -12.74 12.83
N ARG A 291 -21.99 -13.00 11.58
CA ARG A 291 -21.72 -14.28 10.91
C ARG A 291 -20.23 -14.43 10.59
N VAL A 292 -19.55 -13.36 10.16
CA VAL A 292 -18.09 -13.34 9.95
C VAL A 292 -17.33 -13.65 11.25
N VAL A 293 -17.73 -13.02 12.36
CA VAL A 293 -17.13 -13.26 13.69
C VAL A 293 -17.40 -14.70 14.14
N SER A 294 -18.62 -15.22 13.95
CA SER A 294 -18.96 -16.62 14.24
C SER A 294 -18.08 -17.59 13.47
N ILE A 295 -17.91 -17.41 12.16
CA ILE A 295 -17.03 -18.29 11.34
C ILE A 295 -15.59 -18.23 11.83
N SER A 296 -15.08 -17.03 12.15
CA SER A 296 -13.72 -16.85 12.65
C SER A 296 -13.51 -17.54 14.01
N THR A 297 -14.52 -17.44 14.90
CA THR A 297 -14.53 -18.11 16.21
C THR A 297 -14.57 -19.63 16.06
N ASP A 298 -15.41 -20.15 15.17
CA ASP A 298 -15.56 -21.58 14.92
C ASP A 298 -14.23 -22.19 14.42
N ILE A 299 -13.54 -21.49 13.51
CA ILE A 299 -12.22 -21.88 13.01
C ILE A 299 -11.18 -21.83 14.15
N GLY A 300 -11.14 -20.74 14.92
CA GLY A 300 -10.22 -20.58 16.04
C GLY A 300 -10.38 -21.68 17.10
N ASN A 301 -11.63 -21.98 17.50
CA ASN A 301 -11.94 -23.01 18.47
C ASN A 301 -11.55 -24.41 17.97
N THR A 302 -11.75 -24.69 16.68
CA THR A 302 -11.38 -25.98 16.10
C THR A 302 -9.86 -26.14 16.03
N ILE A 303 -9.12 -25.07 15.75
CA ILE A 303 -7.65 -25.05 15.81
C ILE A 303 -7.16 -25.28 17.24
N CYS A 304 -7.74 -24.60 18.23
CA CYS A 304 -7.32 -24.74 19.63
C CYS A 304 -7.59 -26.16 20.16
N ARG A 305 -8.75 -26.75 19.82
CA ARG A 305 -9.05 -28.16 20.12
C ARG A 305 -8.01 -29.09 19.52
N LYS A 306 -7.69 -28.92 18.23
CA LYS A 306 -6.63 -29.69 17.56
C LYS A 306 -5.28 -29.56 18.29
N PHE A 307 -4.91 -28.36 18.73
CA PHE A 307 -3.67 -28.16 19.49
C PHE A 307 -3.66 -28.87 20.85
N GLN A 308 -4.80 -28.93 21.52
CA GLN A 308 -4.97 -29.67 22.77
C GLN A 308 -4.90 -31.19 22.53
N ASP A 309 -5.65 -31.69 21.56
CA ASP A 309 -5.75 -33.11 21.22
C ASP A 309 -4.40 -33.68 20.73
N GLU A 310 -3.70 -32.94 19.87
CA GLU A 310 -2.38 -33.32 19.35
C GLU A 310 -1.24 -32.98 20.33
N ASN A 311 -1.53 -32.28 21.42
CA ASN A 311 -0.55 -31.71 22.32
C ASN A 311 0.56 -30.96 21.55
N LEU A 312 0.20 -30.22 20.49
CA LEU A 312 1.14 -29.60 19.58
C LEU A 312 0.56 -28.33 18.96
N VAL A 313 1.31 -27.23 19.01
CA VAL A 313 0.95 -25.99 18.30
C VAL A 313 1.68 -25.95 16.96
N CYS A 314 1.06 -26.59 15.96
CA CYS A 314 1.58 -26.68 14.59
C CYS A 314 0.51 -26.25 13.57
N PRO A 315 0.71 -25.15 12.82
CA PRO A 315 -0.22 -24.71 11.79
C PRO A 315 -0.34 -25.72 10.64
N ALA A 316 -1.57 -26.07 10.26
CA ALA A 316 -1.89 -27.09 9.25
C ALA A 316 -1.33 -26.81 7.83
N LYS A 317 -0.91 -25.57 7.55
CA LYS A 317 -0.29 -25.20 6.27
C LYS A 317 1.14 -25.74 6.11
N LEU A 318 1.82 -26.08 7.21
CA LEU A 318 3.14 -26.73 7.17
C LEU A 318 2.97 -28.18 6.68
N ARG A 319 4.03 -28.77 6.14
CA ARG A 319 4.02 -30.11 5.54
C ARG A 319 4.96 -31.05 6.29
N LYS A 320 4.56 -32.32 6.40
CA LYS A 320 5.42 -33.37 6.98
C LYS A 320 6.50 -33.81 5.98
N GLY A 321 7.63 -34.27 6.49
CA GLY A 321 8.79 -34.73 5.71
C GLY A 321 9.57 -33.61 5.02
N ILE A 322 9.41 -32.36 5.46
CA ILE A 322 10.14 -31.21 4.93
C ILE A 322 11.02 -30.61 6.01
N PHE A 323 12.28 -30.33 5.64
CA PHE A 323 13.22 -29.65 6.51
C PHE A 323 12.66 -28.32 6.99
N THR A 324 12.58 -28.15 8.31
CA THR A 324 11.91 -27.01 8.95
C THR A 324 12.91 -26.16 9.71
N THR A 325 13.00 -24.88 9.36
CA THR A 325 13.75 -23.88 10.13
C THR A 325 12.82 -22.98 10.92
N SER A 326 13.34 -22.36 11.97
CA SER A 326 12.59 -21.45 12.82
C SER A 326 13.32 -20.15 13.08
N ALA A 327 12.57 -19.11 13.42
CA ALA A 327 13.11 -17.87 13.97
C ALA A 327 12.27 -17.39 15.15
N VAL A 328 12.95 -16.75 16.10
CA VAL A 328 12.34 -16.16 17.30
C VAL A 328 12.82 -14.74 17.45
N ASP A 329 11.89 -13.81 17.66
CA ASP A 329 12.20 -12.41 17.89
C ASP A 329 11.11 -11.72 18.73
N ASN A 330 11.40 -10.52 19.21
CA ASN A 330 10.41 -9.63 19.80
C ASN A 330 9.44 -9.12 18.72
N ILE A 331 8.16 -9.04 19.07
CA ILE A 331 7.13 -8.42 18.25
C ILE A 331 6.54 -7.22 18.99
N ASP A 332 7.05 -6.05 18.63
CA ASP A 332 6.56 -4.78 19.16
C ASP A 332 5.55 -4.15 18.20
N HIS A 333 4.29 -4.04 18.64
CA HIS A 333 3.25 -3.37 17.90
C HIS A 333 2.90 -2.03 18.55
N ASN A 334 3.22 -0.94 17.87
CA ASN A 334 2.84 0.42 18.22
C ASN A 334 1.92 0.99 17.12
N PRO A 335 0.58 0.91 17.26
CA PRO A 335 -0.32 1.44 16.25
C PRO A 335 -0.21 2.97 16.21
N SER A 336 0.13 3.50 15.03
CA SER A 336 0.18 4.94 14.77
C SER A 336 -1.23 5.52 14.64
N SER A 337 -1.97 5.71 15.72
CA SER A 337 -3.15 6.61 15.73
C SER A 337 -3.57 7.03 17.15
N ASN A 338 -4.04 8.27 17.25
CA ASN A 338 -4.33 9.03 18.47
C ASN A 338 -5.47 8.46 19.37
N THR A 339 -5.87 7.20 19.25
CA THR A 339 -6.97 6.59 20.04
C THR A 339 -6.74 5.15 20.52
N ALA A 340 -5.59 4.52 20.32
CA ALA A 340 -5.43 3.08 20.59
C ALA A 340 -4.79 2.75 21.95
N LYS A 341 -5.52 2.02 22.80
CA LYS A 341 -5.10 1.52 24.13
C LYS A 341 -4.32 0.19 24.09
N GLY A 342 -3.35 -0.02 23.19
CA GLY A 342 -2.76 -1.38 23.05
C GLY A 342 -1.42 -1.48 22.34
N SER A 343 -0.33 -1.03 22.98
CA SER A 343 1.01 -1.46 22.59
C SER A 343 1.23 -2.90 23.03
N PHE A 344 1.51 -3.81 22.10
CA PHE A 344 1.86 -5.19 22.41
C PHE A 344 3.38 -5.35 22.30
N HIS A 345 4.01 -5.82 23.39
CA HIS A 345 5.41 -6.22 23.41
C HIS A 345 5.40 -7.70 23.77
N GLY A 346 5.83 -8.55 22.85
CA GLY A 346 5.70 -9.99 23.00
C GLY A 346 6.73 -10.76 22.18
N THR A 347 6.62 -12.08 22.13
CA THR A 347 7.52 -12.94 21.34
C THR A 347 6.78 -13.62 20.20
N GLY A 348 7.36 -13.55 19.01
CA GLY A 348 6.89 -14.28 17.84
C GLY A 348 7.79 -15.47 17.53
N ILE A 349 7.21 -16.62 17.19
CA ILE A 349 7.95 -17.77 16.65
C ILE A 349 7.46 -18.03 15.23
N SER A 350 8.37 -17.99 14.26
CA SER A 350 8.06 -18.36 12.88
C SER A 350 8.73 -19.66 12.47
N LEU A 351 8.03 -20.45 11.66
CA LEU A 351 8.49 -21.69 11.06
C LEU A 351 8.49 -21.56 9.53
N PHE A 352 9.48 -22.15 8.89
CA PHE A 352 9.71 -22.03 7.45
C PHE A 352 10.10 -23.37 6.84
N GLN A 353 9.57 -23.64 5.65
CA GLN A 353 9.79 -24.88 4.90
C GLN A 353 9.95 -24.58 3.41
N ASN A 354 11.08 -24.96 2.84
CA ASN A 354 11.32 -24.81 1.40
C ASN A 354 10.85 -26.07 0.67
N VAL A 355 9.65 -25.97 0.09
CA VAL A 355 9.09 -27.05 -0.72
C VAL A 355 9.64 -27.00 -2.14
N SER A 356 9.90 -28.15 -2.74
CA SER A 356 10.33 -28.25 -4.14
C SER A 356 9.40 -29.19 -4.93
N ARG A 357 9.67 -29.38 -6.23
CA ARG A 357 8.97 -30.41 -7.00
C ARG A 357 9.44 -31.82 -6.64
N GLU A 358 10.72 -31.95 -6.30
CA GLU A 358 11.36 -33.22 -5.91
C GLU A 358 10.95 -33.60 -4.48
N TYR A 359 10.77 -32.62 -3.60
CA TYR A 359 10.37 -32.79 -2.20
C TYR A 359 9.17 -31.89 -1.87
N PRO A 360 7.95 -32.27 -2.30
CA PRO A 360 6.75 -31.46 -2.06
C PRO A 360 6.20 -31.60 -0.63
N GLY A 361 6.63 -32.62 0.12
CA GLY A 361 6.15 -32.91 1.48
C GLY A 361 4.72 -33.46 1.50
N ILE A 362 4.29 -33.92 2.67
CA ILE A 362 2.95 -34.47 2.91
C ILE A 362 2.08 -33.40 3.57
N GLU A 363 0.90 -33.13 3.01
CA GLU A 363 -0.05 -32.17 3.60
C GLU A 363 -0.61 -32.73 4.92
N GLN A 364 -0.78 -31.84 5.91
CA GLN A 364 -1.42 -32.19 7.17
C GLN A 364 -2.94 -32.25 6.99
N GLU A 365 -3.62 -32.98 7.89
CA GLU A 365 -5.06 -33.10 7.89
C GLU A 365 -5.74 -31.73 8.02
N GLN A 366 -6.66 -31.44 7.09
CA GLN A 366 -7.35 -30.16 7.03
C GLN A 366 -8.40 -30.03 8.15
N ILE A 367 -8.64 -28.80 8.58
CA ILE A 367 -9.61 -28.48 9.62
C ILE A 367 -11.03 -28.60 9.02
N SER A 368 -11.84 -29.53 9.54
CA SER A 368 -13.25 -29.68 9.17
C SER A 368 -14.17 -29.16 10.28
N LEU A 369 -15.13 -28.29 9.94
CA LEU A 369 -16.13 -27.74 10.87
C LEU A 369 -17.36 -28.67 11.06
N GLU A 370 -17.30 -29.91 10.58
CA GLU A 370 -18.47 -30.82 10.53
C GLU A 370 -18.91 -31.36 11.90
N HIS A 371 -18.00 -31.48 12.87
CA HIS A 371 -18.31 -31.95 14.22
C HIS A 371 -18.72 -30.78 15.14
N ARG A 372 -19.93 -30.25 14.94
CA ARG A 372 -20.54 -29.35 15.93
C ARG A 372 -21.03 -30.16 17.12
N SER A 373 -20.36 -30.04 18.27
CA SER A 373 -21.05 -30.31 19.53
C SER A 373 -22.16 -29.27 19.69
N LYS A 374 -23.40 -29.69 19.97
CA LYS A 374 -24.51 -28.76 20.25
C LYS A 374 -24.35 -27.99 21.58
N LEU A 375 -23.21 -28.16 22.27
CA LEU A 375 -22.97 -27.74 23.64
C LEU A 375 -22.05 -26.53 23.79
N ASP A 376 -21.31 -26.13 22.74
CA ASP A 376 -20.34 -25.04 22.87
C ASP A 376 -21.01 -23.67 22.74
N LYS A 377 -21.10 -22.98 23.87
CA LYS A 377 -21.46 -21.56 23.96
C LYS A 377 -20.44 -20.73 23.14
N LYS A 378 -20.83 -19.49 22.80
CA LYS A 378 -20.06 -18.46 22.06
C LYS A 378 -18.72 -18.02 22.72
N LYS A 379 -18.04 -18.87 23.50
CA LYS A 379 -16.77 -18.55 24.15
C LYS A 379 -15.62 -19.05 23.26
N VAL A 380 -14.60 -18.20 23.09
CA VAL A 380 -13.36 -18.55 22.38
C VAL A 380 -12.58 -19.54 23.25
N CYS A 381 -12.13 -20.66 22.68
CA CYS A 381 -11.27 -21.62 23.37
C CYS A 381 -9.90 -20.97 23.62
N GLU A 382 -9.36 -21.19 24.82
CA GLU A 382 -8.01 -20.75 25.17
C GLU A 382 -6.96 -21.67 24.52
N LEU A 383 -5.78 -21.12 24.28
CA LEU A 383 -4.62 -21.91 23.87
C LEU A 383 -4.23 -22.86 25.01
N PRO A 384 -3.59 -24.00 24.72
CA PRO A 384 -3.17 -24.93 25.78
C PRO A 384 -2.25 -24.27 26.80
N ASP A 385 -2.49 -24.49 28.09
CA ASP A 385 -1.69 -23.92 29.18
C ASP A 385 -0.20 -24.21 29.04
N TRP A 386 0.16 -25.45 28.65
CA TRP A 386 1.57 -25.83 28.42
C TRP A 386 2.26 -25.01 27.32
N TYR A 387 1.48 -24.42 26.41
CA TYR A 387 1.99 -23.53 25.38
C TYR A 387 2.10 -22.11 25.92
N THR A 388 1.08 -21.56 26.58
CA THR A 388 1.05 -20.16 27.02
C THR A 388 1.85 -19.88 28.30
N ASP A 389 1.94 -20.86 29.20
CA ASP A 389 2.63 -20.73 30.47
C ASP A 389 4.12 -20.93 30.27
N VAL A 390 4.88 -19.84 30.42
CA VAL A 390 6.34 -19.84 30.33
C VAL A 390 6.91 -20.14 31.72
N PRO A 391 7.48 -21.34 31.97
CA PRO A 391 7.98 -21.67 33.30
C PRO A 391 9.19 -20.82 33.64
N PRO A 392 9.32 -20.31 34.89
CA PRO A 392 10.48 -19.53 35.29
C PRO A 392 11.75 -20.37 35.15
N CYS A 393 12.79 -19.75 34.59
CA CYS A 393 14.07 -20.40 34.35
C CYS A 393 15.21 -19.46 34.77
N ILE A 394 16.14 -19.99 35.56
CA ILE A 394 17.32 -19.27 36.04
C ILE A 394 18.55 -20.03 35.53
N LEU A 395 19.56 -19.30 35.07
CA LEU A 395 20.84 -19.88 34.65
C LEU A 395 21.55 -20.48 35.87
N ARG A 396 22.05 -21.71 35.72
CA ARG A 396 22.73 -22.43 36.81
C ARG A 396 24.17 -21.94 37.00
N ASP A 397 24.79 -21.50 35.91
CA ASP A 397 26.13 -20.91 35.90
C ASP A 397 26.20 -19.76 34.89
N ALA A 398 26.59 -18.57 35.35
CA ALA A 398 26.78 -17.39 34.50
C ALA A 398 28.10 -17.44 33.71
N ASN A 399 29.06 -18.30 34.12
CA ASN A 399 30.40 -18.42 33.58
C ASN A 399 30.64 -19.77 32.89
N ALA A 400 29.61 -20.35 32.27
CA ALA A 400 29.69 -21.66 31.65
C ALA A 400 30.90 -21.77 30.69
N HIS A 401 31.76 -22.76 30.94
CA HIS A 401 33.03 -22.90 30.24
C HIS A 401 32.83 -23.40 28.80
N THR A 402 33.37 -22.67 27.83
CA THR A 402 33.44 -23.11 26.44
C THR A 402 34.50 -24.20 26.32
N THR A 403 34.16 -25.35 25.74
CA THR A 403 35.15 -26.34 25.32
C THR A 403 35.90 -25.81 24.10
N ASN A 404 37.03 -25.12 24.33
CA ASN A 404 37.94 -24.66 23.27
C ASN A 404 38.69 -25.85 22.66
N ASN A 405 38.02 -26.65 21.83
CA ASN A 405 38.67 -27.71 21.07
C ASN A 405 38.40 -27.51 19.57
N GLY A 406 39.08 -26.53 18.99
CA GLY A 406 39.13 -26.33 17.56
C GLY A 406 40.19 -25.30 17.22
N THR A 407 41.34 -25.76 16.72
CA THR A 407 42.28 -24.88 16.04
C THR A 407 41.60 -24.43 14.75
N LEU A 408 41.13 -23.18 14.70
CA LEU A 408 40.73 -22.55 13.44
C LEU A 408 41.98 -22.54 12.54
N ARG A 409 41.95 -23.28 11.44
CA ARG A 409 42.95 -23.13 10.39
C ARG A 409 42.79 -21.72 9.82
N THR A 410 43.71 -20.82 10.16
CA THR A 410 43.90 -19.57 9.43
C THR A 410 44.67 -19.90 8.17
N ASP A 411 43.99 -20.55 7.22
CA ASP A 411 44.55 -20.78 5.89
C ASP A 411 44.31 -19.47 5.11
N GLU A 412 45.29 -18.56 5.11
CA GLU A 412 45.27 -17.28 4.36
C GLU A 412 44.93 -17.48 2.87
N ASP A 413 45.17 -18.70 2.35
CA ASP A 413 44.86 -19.11 0.96
C ASP A 413 43.35 -19.15 0.64
N TYR A 414 42.44 -19.30 1.61
CA TYR A 414 41.00 -19.31 1.32
C TYR A 414 40.43 -17.92 1.03
N LEU A 415 41.05 -16.86 1.57
CA LEU A 415 40.60 -15.50 1.38
C LEU A 415 40.88 -15.04 -0.06
N SER A 416 42.08 -15.33 -0.56
CA SER A 416 42.50 -15.01 -1.92
C SER A 416 41.70 -15.79 -2.96
N ILE A 417 41.44 -17.08 -2.74
CA ILE A 417 40.60 -17.89 -3.63
C ILE A 417 39.17 -17.33 -3.70
N ALA A 418 38.60 -16.93 -2.57
CA ALA A 418 37.20 -16.51 -2.54
C ALA A 418 36.96 -15.10 -3.10
N LEU A 419 37.92 -14.19 -2.94
CA LEU A 419 37.84 -12.84 -3.50
C LEU A 419 37.93 -12.82 -5.04
N GLN A 420 38.35 -13.93 -5.66
CA GLN A 420 38.58 -14.03 -7.10
C GLN A 420 37.32 -13.70 -7.93
N ASP A 421 36.17 -14.26 -7.56
CA ASP A 421 34.90 -14.03 -8.25
C ASP A 421 34.41 -12.57 -8.16
N GLU A 422 34.72 -11.92 -7.03
CA GLU A 422 34.38 -10.51 -6.81
C GLU A 422 35.33 -9.57 -7.56
N ILE A 423 36.61 -9.95 -7.65
CA ILE A 423 37.59 -9.25 -8.49
C ILE A 423 37.15 -9.33 -9.97
N GLU A 424 36.68 -10.48 -10.44
CA GLU A 424 36.14 -10.63 -11.80
C GLU A 424 34.91 -9.74 -12.04
N TRP A 425 33.98 -9.66 -11.08
CA TRP A 425 32.83 -8.76 -11.16
C TRP A 425 33.26 -7.30 -11.32
N VAL A 426 34.17 -6.82 -10.46
CA VAL A 426 34.62 -5.42 -10.52
C VAL A 426 35.41 -5.13 -11.81
N GLN A 427 36.16 -6.10 -12.34
CA GLN A 427 36.80 -5.99 -13.65
C GLN A 427 35.78 -5.87 -14.79
N GLN A 428 34.67 -6.61 -14.76
CA GLN A 428 33.59 -6.45 -15.73
C GLN A 428 32.93 -5.07 -15.64
N VAL A 429 32.65 -4.59 -14.43
CA VAL A 429 32.09 -3.24 -14.20
C VAL A 429 33.02 -2.17 -14.77
N LYS A 430 34.34 -2.30 -14.53
CA LYS A 430 35.35 -1.40 -15.09
C LYS A 430 35.30 -1.37 -16.62
N ARG A 431 35.30 -2.54 -17.27
CA ARG A 431 35.24 -2.64 -18.75
C ARG A 431 33.99 -1.96 -19.31
N GLY A 432 32.82 -2.21 -18.73
CA GLY A 432 31.57 -1.56 -19.16
C GLY A 432 31.53 -0.04 -18.93
N VAL A 433 32.27 0.47 -17.93
CA VAL A 433 32.43 1.92 -17.71
C VAL A 433 33.40 2.53 -18.71
N GLU A 434 34.49 1.84 -19.07
CA GLU A 434 35.48 2.31 -20.05
C GLU A 434 34.94 2.29 -21.49
N GLU A 435 34.07 1.34 -21.83
CA GLU A 435 33.51 1.17 -23.18
C GLU A 435 32.20 1.94 -23.42
N GLU A 436 31.68 2.65 -22.40
CA GLU A 436 30.37 3.36 -22.38
C GLU A 436 29.16 2.51 -22.87
N THR A 437 29.34 1.20 -22.99
CA THR A 437 28.40 0.23 -23.52
C THR A 437 28.57 -1.08 -22.75
N LEU A 438 27.46 -1.77 -22.48
CA LEU A 438 27.45 -3.09 -21.85
C LEU A 438 26.94 -4.12 -22.86
N PRO A 439 27.68 -5.21 -23.12
CA PRO A 439 27.22 -6.29 -23.98
C PRO A 439 25.86 -6.85 -23.54
N GLU A 440 25.03 -7.26 -24.51
CA GLU A 440 23.68 -7.77 -24.24
C GLU A 440 23.75 -9.06 -23.40
N GLY A 441 23.29 -8.98 -22.14
CA GLY A 441 23.31 -10.10 -21.19
C GLY A 441 24.23 -9.91 -19.98
N GLU A 442 25.16 -8.94 -20.00
CA GLU A 442 26.03 -8.62 -18.86
C GLU A 442 25.35 -7.69 -17.85
N MET A 443 25.52 -7.99 -16.55
CA MET A 443 24.86 -7.28 -15.46
C MET A 443 25.85 -6.51 -14.61
N VAL A 444 25.62 -5.20 -14.41
CA VAL A 444 26.52 -4.32 -13.63
C VAL A 444 26.33 -4.48 -12.13
N SER A 445 25.09 -4.71 -11.68
CA SER A 445 24.83 -4.92 -10.26
C SER A 445 25.45 -6.24 -9.82
N TRP A 446 26.15 -6.25 -8.69
CA TRP A 446 26.66 -7.46 -8.03
C TRP A 446 25.63 -8.61 -8.04
N SER A 447 24.40 -8.32 -7.63
CA SER A 447 23.30 -9.31 -7.59
C SER A 447 22.89 -9.83 -8.96
N GLY A 448 23.00 -9.00 -10.00
CA GLY A 448 22.69 -9.39 -11.38
C GLY A 448 23.80 -10.23 -12.00
N TYR A 449 25.07 -9.88 -11.74
CA TYR A 449 26.25 -10.60 -12.23
C TYR A 449 26.31 -12.03 -11.68
N HIS A 450 26.16 -12.16 -10.36
CA HIS A 450 26.11 -13.47 -9.72
C HIS A 450 24.85 -14.27 -10.11
N ALA A 451 23.74 -13.60 -10.39
CA ALA A 451 22.54 -14.27 -10.91
C ALA A 451 22.69 -14.77 -12.36
N SER A 452 23.50 -14.11 -13.20
CA SER A 452 23.77 -14.57 -14.57
C SER A 452 24.73 -15.77 -14.62
N LYS A 453 25.62 -15.93 -13.63
CA LYS A 453 26.49 -17.11 -13.49
C LYS A 453 25.73 -18.38 -13.01
N GLN A 454 24.51 -18.25 -12.49
CA GLN A 454 23.75 -19.37 -11.90
C GLN A 454 22.76 -20.05 -12.87
N GLN A 455 22.72 -21.39 -12.85
CA GLN A 455 21.71 -22.18 -13.58
C GLN A 455 20.30 -21.98 -12.99
N GLN A 456 19.32 -21.65 -13.84
CA GLN A 456 17.91 -21.51 -13.43
C GLN A 456 17.31 -22.87 -13.01
N ARG A 457 17.03 -23.04 -11.71
CA ARG A 457 16.18 -24.13 -11.19
C ARG A 457 14.77 -23.57 -10.88
N ASN A 458 13.72 -24.29 -11.29
CA ASN A 458 12.31 -23.97 -11.01
C ASN A 458 11.95 -24.27 -9.54
N LEU A 459 12.20 -23.34 -8.63
CA LEU A 459 11.90 -23.50 -7.20
C LEU A 459 10.48 -22.98 -6.86
N LYS A 460 9.90 -23.43 -5.75
CA LYS A 460 8.59 -22.95 -5.25
C LYS A 460 8.78 -22.03 -4.04
N PRO A 461 7.89 -21.05 -3.79
CA PRO A 461 7.92 -20.26 -2.58
C PRO A 461 7.85 -21.14 -1.32
N ALA A 462 8.61 -20.75 -0.29
CA ALA A 462 8.62 -21.37 1.01
C ALA A 462 7.25 -21.26 1.69
N VAL A 463 6.84 -22.32 2.34
CA VAL A 463 5.72 -22.30 3.27
C VAL A 463 6.22 -21.62 4.55
N SER A 464 5.56 -20.55 4.97
CA SER A 464 5.91 -19.79 6.16
C SER A 464 4.72 -19.69 7.11
N SER A 465 4.96 -19.90 8.40
CA SER A 465 3.95 -19.78 9.45
C SER A 465 4.44 -19.06 10.68
N LEU A 466 3.65 -18.10 11.17
CA LEU A 466 3.80 -17.52 12.50
C LEU A 466 2.94 -18.34 13.48
N LEU A 467 3.51 -18.74 14.61
CA LEU A 467 2.78 -19.37 15.70
C LEU A 467 2.01 -18.31 16.51
N PRO A 468 1.02 -18.71 17.34
CA PRO A 468 0.37 -17.78 18.26
C PRO A 468 1.40 -16.99 19.09
N LEU A 469 1.10 -15.72 19.36
CA LEU A 469 2.05 -14.80 19.98
C LEU A 469 2.12 -15.01 21.49
N PHE A 470 3.30 -14.82 22.06
CA PHE A 470 3.51 -14.77 23.51
C PHE A 470 3.45 -13.33 24.00
N GLN A 471 2.89 -13.10 25.19
CA GLN A 471 2.92 -11.79 25.85
C GLN A 471 4.27 -11.48 26.51
N ASN A 472 5.07 -12.50 26.79
CA ASN A 472 6.40 -12.31 27.37
C ASN A 472 7.39 -11.82 26.30
N GLU A 473 8.25 -10.88 26.67
CA GLU A 473 9.39 -10.47 25.84
C GLU A 473 10.40 -11.62 25.68
N SER A 474 11.04 -11.66 24.52
CA SER A 474 11.97 -12.74 24.16
C SER A 474 13.30 -12.64 24.91
N LYS A 475 13.56 -11.53 25.61
CA LYS A 475 14.82 -11.26 26.31
C LYS A 475 15.08 -12.20 27.50
N SER A 476 14.06 -12.87 28.02
CA SER A 476 14.22 -13.76 29.18
C SER A 476 14.72 -15.15 28.79
N VAL A 477 15.61 -15.71 29.62
CA VAL A 477 16.09 -17.10 29.50
C VAL A 477 14.91 -18.08 29.50
N ALA A 478 13.88 -17.80 30.30
CA ALA A 478 12.65 -18.59 30.37
C ALA A 478 11.93 -18.63 29.01
N MET A 479 11.72 -17.47 28.38
CA MET A 479 11.03 -17.38 27.10
C MET A 479 11.82 -18.06 25.98
N ILE A 480 13.14 -17.82 25.86
CA ILE A 480 13.95 -18.46 24.81
C ILE A 480 14.02 -19.97 24.99
N ARG A 481 14.21 -20.46 26.22
CA ARG A 481 14.20 -21.91 26.48
C ARG A 481 12.84 -22.52 26.14
N HIS A 482 11.74 -21.83 26.47
CA HIS A 482 10.39 -22.26 26.11
C HIS A 482 10.19 -22.30 24.59
N SER A 483 10.62 -21.26 23.87
CA SER A 483 10.60 -21.22 22.41
C SER A 483 11.40 -22.37 21.80
N MET A 484 12.60 -22.67 22.33
CA MET A 484 13.41 -23.81 21.88
C MET A 484 12.67 -25.14 22.06
N ASN A 485 11.98 -25.35 23.20
CA ASN A 485 11.17 -26.56 23.42
C ASN A 485 10.03 -26.68 22.42
N ILE A 486 9.30 -25.59 22.16
CA ILE A 486 8.21 -25.55 21.17
C ILE A 486 8.76 -25.89 19.78
N ILE A 487 9.85 -25.24 19.37
CA ILE A 487 10.50 -25.49 18.07
C ILE A 487 10.93 -26.95 17.97
N LYS A 488 11.58 -27.49 18.99
CA LYS A 488 12.01 -28.90 19.03
C LYS A 488 10.83 -29.86 18.83
N LYS A 489 9.74 -29.64 19.57
CA LYS A 489 8.51 -30.47 19.48
C LYS A 489 7.87 -30.38 18.09
N THR A 490 7.77 -29.18 17.53
CA THR A 490 7.17 -28.97 16.21
C THR A 490 8.05 -29.49 15.08
N THR A 491 9.37 -29.32 15.17
CA THR A 491 10.32 -29.90 14.20
C THR A 491 10.27 -31.43 14.22
N GLU A 492 10.26 -32.05 15.40
CA GLU A 492 10.16 -33.51 15.52
C GLU A 492 8.85 -34.05 14.92
N HIS A 493 7.73 -33.33 15.09
CA HIS A 493 6.46 -33.71 14.46
C HIS A 493 6.48 -33.57 12.93
N LEU A 494 7.07 -32.48 12.42
CA LEU A 494 7.08 -32.19 10.97
C LEU A 494 8.12 -33.02 10.22
N ASN A 495 9.27 -33.27 10.81
CA ASN A 495 10.37 -33.98 10.20
C ASN A 495 11.14 -34.76 11.27
N PRO A 496 10.65 -35.96 11.67
CA PRO A 496 11.25 -36.77 12.73
C PRO A 496 12.75 -37.00 12.53
N GLY A 497 13.53 -36.85 13.60
CA GLY A 497 14.99 -37.01 13.57
C GLY A 497 15.77 -35.81 13.02
N GLN A 498 15.09 -34.73 12.62
CA GLN A 498 15.76 -33.49 12.26
C GLN A 498 16.26 -32.76 13.51
N VAL A 499 17.54 -32.37 13.53
CA VAL A 499 18.05 -31.44 14.54
C VAL A 499 17.35 -30.08 14.36
N PRO A 500 16.69 -29.55 15.41
CA PRO A 500 16.02 -28.26 15.34
C PRO A 500 17.01 -27.12 15.06
N VAL A 501 16.58 -26.17 14.24
CA VAL A 501 17.35 -24.99 13.85
C VAL A 501 16.58 -23.74 14.22
N ILE A 502 17.21 -22.85 14.99
CA ILE A 502 16.64 -21.56 15.39
C ILE A 502 17.56 -20.41 14.97
N ALA A 503 17.00 -19.44 14.25
CA ALA A 503 17.64 -18.17 13.96
C ALA A 503 17.15 -17.10 14.94
N VAL A 504 18.08 -16.37 15.54
CA VAL A 504 17.79 -15.32 16.53
C VAL A 504 18.71 -14.10 16.31
N ASP A 505 18.28 -12.93 16.78
CA ASP A 505 19.12 -11.72 16.73
C ASP A 505 20.35 -11.83 17.68
N GLN A 506 21.19 -10.80 17.71
CA GLN A 506 22.43 -10.84 18.48
C GLN A 506 22.22 -10.97 20.01
N PRO A 507 21.37 -10.17 20.67
CA PRO A 507 21.08 -10.35 22.10
C PRO A 507 20.50 -11.74 22.42
N LEU A 508 19.55 -12.22 21.62
CA LEU A 508 18.90 -13.50 21.87
C LEU A 508 19.83 -14.68 21.56
N PHE A 509 20.76 -14.53 20.60
CA PHE A 509 21.80 -15.52 20.33
C PHE A 509 22.64 -15.78 21.57
N ALA A 510 23.06 -14.74 22.28
CA ALA A 510 23.83 -14.88 23.51
C ALA A 510 23.04 -15.66 24.59
N VAL A 511 21.77 -15.31 24.80
CA VAL A 511 20.88 -16.01 25.74
C VAL A 511 20.70 -17.48 25.33
N ALA A 512 20.49 -17.74 24.05
CA ALA A 512 20.29 -19.08 23.53
C ALA A 512 21.57 -19.94 23.65
N LYS A 513 22.77 -19.37 23.44
CA LYS A 513 24.05 -20.04 23.70
C LYS A 513 24.26 -20.34 25.19
N GLN A 514 23.93 -19.41 26.08
CA GLN A 514 23.96 -19.66 27.53
C GLN A 514 23.06 -20.84 27.91
N ILE A 515 21.90 -20.98 27.26
CA ILE A 515 21.02 -22.13 27.41
C ILE A 515 21.69 -23.42 26.89
N GLN A 516 22.36 -23.41 25.74
CA GLN A 516 23.07 -24.61 25.26
C GLN A 516 24.14 -25.08 26.25
N TRP A 517 24.89 -24.15 26.83
CA TRP A 517 25.96 -24.48 27.78
C TRP A 517 25.44 -24.94 29.14
N ASN A 518 24.31 -24.39 29.60
CA ASN A 518 23.69 -24.79 30.88
C ASN A 518 22.88 -26.10 30.77
N TRP A 519 22.43 -26.48 29.56
CA TRP A 519 21.64 -27.70 29.31
C TRP A 519 22.16 -28.53 28.12
N PRO A 520 23.43 -28.99 28.13
CA PRO A 520 24.07 -29.64 26.98
C PRO A 520 23.35 -30.91 26.51
N GLN A 521 22.78 -31.68 27.46
CA GLN A 521 22.08 -32.93 27.16
C GLN A 521 20.75 -32.73 26.40
N THR A 522 20.08 -31.58 26.57
CA THR A 522 18.74 -31.36 25.99
C THR A 522 18.72 -30.27 24.91
N HIS A 523 19.59 -29.26 25.04
CA HIS A 523 19.67 -28.06 24.21
C HIS A 523 21.10 -27.79 23.68
N GLY A 524 22.07 -28.66 24.00
CA GLY A 524 23.46 -28.50 23.57
C GLY A 524 23.64 -28.53 22.05
N GLU A 525 24.88 -28.31 21.61
CA GLU A 525 25.21 -28.11 20.18
C GLU A 525 24.90 -29.32 19.29
N GLN A 526 24.89 -30.53 19.86
CA GLN A 526 24.48 -31.75 19.14
C GLN A 526 22.96 -31.90 19.03
N ASN A 527 22.20 -31.19 19.88
CA ASN A 527 20.75 -31.32 20.01
C ASN A 527 19.99 -30.13 19.40
N PHE A 528 20.68 -29.02 19.12
CA PHE A 528 20.07 -27.80 18.62
C PHE A 528 21.11 -26.95 17.87
N VAL A 529 20.75 -26.48 16.67
CA VAL A 529 21.56 -25.52 15.93
C VAL A 529 21.00 -24.12 16.16
N ILE A 530 21.81 -23.25 16.77
CA ILE A 530 21.49 -21.84 16.95
C ILE A 530 22.27 -21.05 15.91
N LEU A 531 21.54 -20.29 15.11
CA LEU A 531 22.10 -19.41 14.10
C LEU A 531 21.94 -17.97 14.56
N LEU A 532 23.05 -17.24 14.53
CA LEU A 532 22.97 -15.79 14.57
C LEU A 532 22.29 -15.33 13.28
N GLY A 533 21.26 -14.51 13.40
CA GLY A 533 20.41 -14.12 12.30
C GLY A 533 21.23 -13.52 11.15
N GLY A 534 21.08 -14.05 9.94
CA GLY A 534 21.91 -13.65 8.79
C GLY A 534 21.77 -12.17 8.44
N LEU A 535 20.62 -11.56 8.72
CA LEU A 535 20.45 -10.10 8.63
C LEU A 535 21.34 -9.38 9.63
N HIS A 536 21.35 -9.84 10.88
CA HIS A 536 22.10 -9.25 11.98
C HIS A 536 23.62 -9.45 11.81
N ILE A 537 24.06 -10.61 11.29
CA ILE A 537 25.45 -10.83 10.88
C ILE A 537 25.85 -9.79 9.83
N GLY A 538 25.03 -9.62 8.79
CA GLY A 538 25.26 -8.62 7.76
C GLY A 538 25.26 -7.19 8.30
N MET A 539 24.40 -6.89 9.29
CA MET A 539 24.38 -5.58 9.98
C MET A 539 25.65 -5.35 10.80
N VAL A 540 26.16 -6.36 11.49
CA VAL A 540 27.40 -6.25 12.27
C VAL A 540 28.60 -6.03 11.35
N ALA A 541 28.70 -6.78 10.24
CA ALA A 541 29.75 -6.58 9.25
C ALA A 541 29.68 -5.18 8.61
N LEU A 542 28.48 -4.70 8.28
CA LEU A 542 28.28 -3.34 7.77
C LEU A 542 28.61 -2.26 8.81
N LYS A 543 28.32 -2.48 10.11
CA LYS A 543 28.69 -1.55 11.17
C LYS A 543 30.20 -1.50 11.36
N MET A 544 30.88 -2.65 11.36
CA MET A 544 32.34 -2.71 11.41
C MET A 544 32.97 -1.94 10.24
N LEU A 545 32.46 -2.14 9.01
CA LEU A 545 32.86 -1.36 7.84
C LEU A 545 32.55 0.13 8.01
N GLY A 546 31.38 0.46 8.55
CA GLY A 546 30.98 1.81 8.88
C GLY A 546 31.94 2.49 9.85
N ASP A 547 32.28 1.82 10.96
CA ASP A 547 33.20 2.30 11.99
C ASP A 547 34.62 2.48 11.42
N TRP A 548 35.09 1.55 10.56
CA TRP A 548 36.37 1.70 9.86
C TRP A 548 36.40 2.94 8.94
N LEU A 549 35.27 3.25 8.31
CA LEU A 549 35.11 4.36 7.37
C LEU A 549 34.61 5.65 8.04
N GLU A 550 34.32 5.63 9.34
CA GLU A 550 33.87 6.81 10.07
C GLU A 550 34.98 7.88 10.05
N ASP A 551 34.60 9.14 9.81
CA ASP A 551 35.50 10.28 9.67
C ASP A 551 36.59 10.19 8.57
N SER A 552 36.61 9.13 7.75
CA SER A 552 37.54 8.96 6.61
C SER A 552 37.24 9.88 5.42
N GLY A 553 36.10 10.60 5.45
CA GLY A 553 35.55 11.33 4.30
C GLY A 553 34.72 10.47 3.35
N TRP A 554 34.54 9.17 3.61
CA TRP A 554 33.73 8.27 2.78
C TRP A 554 32.27 8.72 2.63
N THR A 555 31.62 9.15 3.72
CA THR A 555 30.25 9.67 3.68
C THR A 555 30.15 10.96 2.86
N SER A 556 31.15 11.84 2.95
CA SER A 556 31.26 13.04 2.12
C SER A 556 31.41 12.69 0.65
N ALA A 557 32.26 11.71 0.31
CA ALA A 557 32.44 11.24 -1.06
C ALA A 557 31.13 10.70 -1.68
N LEU A 558 30.33 9.96 -0.90
CA LEU A 558 29.01 9.49 -1.35
C LEU A 558 27.99 10.63 -1.52
N VAL A 559 28.09 11.68 -0.70
CA VAL A 559 27.23 12.86 -0.79
C VAL A 559 27.59 13.72 -2.01
N GLU A 560 28.88 13.95 -2.23
CA GLU A 560 29.41 14.68 -3.38
C GLU A 560 29.11 13.96 -4.69
N ALA A 561 29.22 12.63 -4.71
CA ALA A 561 28.83 11.80 -5.85
C ALA A 561 27.31 11.73 -6.09
N GLY A 562 26.49 12.35 -5.23
CA GLY A 562 25.03 12.35 -5.34
C GLY A 562 24.37 10.98 -5.07
N ILE A 563 25.11 10.02 -4.50
CA ILE A 563 24.63 8.66 -4.19
C ILE A 563 23.67 8.69 -3.00
N ALA A 564 23.93 9.56 -2.01
CA ALA A 564 23.08 9.76 -0.83
C ALA A 564 23.11 11.22 -0.34
N ASN A 565 22.14 11.63 0.49
CA ASN A 565 22.25 12.89 1.23
C ASN A 565 22.95 12.65 2.59
N SER A 566 23.37 13.69 3.31
CA SER A 566 24.13 13.55 4.58
C SER A 566 23.44 12.65 5.61
N GLY A 567 22.11 12.80 5.78
CA GLY A 567 21.34 11.95 6.68
C GLY A 567 21.30 10.47 6.25
N VAL A 568 21.26 10.20 4.94
CA VAL A 568 21.24 8.84 4.38
C VAL A 568 22.64 8.23 4.33
N ALA A 569 23.70 9.00 4.07
CA ALA A 569 25.08 8.54 4.10
C ALA A 569 25.49 8.15 5.53
N ASN A 570 25.14 8.96 6.53
CA ASN A 570 25.35 8.61 7.95
C ASN A 570 24.53 7.38 8.36
N SER A 571 23.42 7.11 7.67
CA SER A 571 22.61 5.90 7.89
C SER A 571 23.33 4.62 7.43
N PHE A 572 24.31 4.73 6.53
CA PHE A 572 25.11 3.60 6.01
C PHE A 572 26.20 3.20 6.98
N VAL A 573 26.91 4.18 7.57
CA VAL A 573 27.88 3.96 8.68
C VAL A 573 27.21 3.19 9.81
N LYS A 574 26.01 3.61 10.20
CA LYS A 574 25.25 2.96 11.29
C LYS A 574 24.51 1.67 10.88
N ALA A 575 24.62 1.24 9.61
CA ALA A 575 23.90 0.13 8.98
C ALA A 575 22.37 0.11 9.23
N SER A 576 21.77 1.28 9.49
CA SER A 576 20.35 1.43 9.87
C SER A 576 19.39 1.03 8.73
N ASN A 577 19.88 0.99 7.49
CA ASN A 577 19.18 0.42 6.35
C ASN A 577 20.12 -0.49 5.55
N VAL A 578 20.09 -1.79 5.87
CA VAL A 578 20.98 -2.82 5.29
C VAL A 578 21.00 -2.82 3.77
N LYS A 579 19.84 -2.67 3.12
CA LYS A 579 19.75 -2.68 1.65
C LYS A 579 20.48 -1.49 1.03
N ARG A 580 20.33 -0.30 1.61
CA ARG A 580 20.98 0.92 1.08
C ARG A 580 22.47 0.95 1.42
N ALA A 581 22.83 0.55 2.64
CA ALA A 581 24.23 0.43 3.06
C ALA A 581 25.00 -0.55 2.16
N ARG A 582 24.43 -1.74 1.90
CA ARG A 582 25.03 -2.72 0.96
C ARG A 582 25.29 -2.13 -0.42
N ARG A 583 24.33 -1.39 -0.98
CA ARG A 583 24.50 -0.76 -2.30
C ARG A 583 25.60 0.30 -2.30
N ALA A 584 25.77 1.05 -1.21
CA ALA A 584 26.82 2.05 -1.09
C ALA A 584 28.22 1.41 -1.08
N HIS A 585 28.41 0.30 -0.35
CA HIS A 585 29.68 -0.43 -0.34
C HIS A 585 29.99 -1.10 -1.68
N GLN A 586 28.98 -1.62 -2.41
CA GLN A 586 29.19 -2.13 -3.78
C GLN A 586 29.75 -1.05 -4.72
N LEU A 587 29.19 0.17 -4.66
CA LEU A 587 29.66 1.30 -5.48
C LEU A 587 31.06 1.75 -5.06
N THR A 588 31.34 1.75 -3.76
CA THR A 588 32.63 2.17 -3.21
C THR A 588 33.73 1.18 -3.61
N ALA A 589 33.48 -0.12 -3.45
CA ALA A 589 34.42 -1.18 -3.86
C ALA A 589 34.78 -1.07 -5.35
N SER A 590 33.78 -0.89 -6.22
CA SER A 590 34.02 -0.69 -7.65
C SER A 590 34.83 0.58 -7.95
N ALA A 591 34.53 1.69 -7.26
CA ALA A 591 35.23 2.95 -7.46
C ALA A 591 36.70 2.90 -6.98
N LEU A 592 36.94 2.34 -5.79
CA LEU A 592 38.28 2.17 -5.22
C LEU A 592 39.15 1.28 -6.12
N TYR A 593 38.62 0.17 -6.60
CA TYR A 593 39.34 -0.72 -7.51
C TYR A 593 39.68 -0.06 -8.85
N ALA A 594 38.75 0.73 -9.42
CA ALA A 594 38.99 1.49 -10.65
C ALA A 594 40.09 2.56 -10.47
N LEU A 595 40.07 3.29 -9.35
CA LEU A 595 41.10 4.27 -9.01
C LEU A 595 42.47 3.62 -8.80
N LEU A 596 42.50 2.47 -8.12
CA LEU A 596 43.71 1.68 -7.89
C LEU A 596 44.34 1.23 -9.22
N ASN A 597 43.52 0.72 -10.14
CA ASN A 597 43.94 0.35 -11.50
C ASN A 597 44.46 1.55 -12.30
N LYS A 598 43.81 2.70 -12.21
CA LYS A 598 44.23 3.93 -12.89
C LYS A 598 45.58 4.43 -12.38
N ALA A 599 45.82 4.34 -11.07
CA ALA A 599 47.10 4.68 -10.46
C ALA A 599 48.23 3.73 -10.91
N TYR A 600 47.94 2.43 -11.00
CA TYR A 600 48.88 1.43 -11.54
C TYR A 600 49.22 1.71 -13.02
N ALA A 601 48.22 1.95 -13.86
CA ALA A 601 48.41 2.26 -15.27
C ALA A 601 49.18 3.58 -15.50
N LYS A 602 49.02 4.57 -14.61
CA LYS A 602 49.81 5.82 -14.65
C LYS A 602 51.29 5.54 -14.33
N ARG A 603 51.57 4.69 -13.35
CA ARG A 603 52.94 4.26 -13.02
C ARG A 603 53.60 3.54 -14.19
N GLU A 604 52.91 2.63 -14.85
CA GLU A 604 53.45 1.92 -16.03
C GLU A 604 53.80 2.87 -17.18
N LYS A 605 53.12 4.01 -17.29
CA LYS A 605 53.43 5.06 -18.29
C LYS A 605 54.60 5.97 -17.89
N GLU A 606 54.89 6.10 -16.60
CA GLU A 606 55.92 7.01 -16.07
C GLU A 606 57.28 6.32 -15.82
N MET A 607 57.33 4.99 -15.72
CA MET A 607 58.57 4.24 -15.53
C MET A 607 59.06 3.62 -16.84
N ALA A 608 60.35 3.79 -17.15
CA ALA A 608 61.01 3.10 -18.26
C ALA A 608 61.04 1.57 -18.01
N LEU A 609 60.99 0.80 -19.10
CA LEU A 609 60.78 -0.66 -19.23
C LEU A 609 61.56 -1.63 -18.32
N GLU A 610 62.47 -1.17 -17.47
CA GLU A 610 63.42 -2.07 -16.77
C GLU A 610 62.89 -2.70 -15.47
N HIS A 611 61.81 -2.21 -14.84
CA HIS A 611 61.22 -2.83 -13.62
C HIS A 611 59.68 -2.91 -13.69
N THR A 612 59.15 -3.94 -14.35
CA THR A 612 57.71 -4.27 -14.35
C THR A 612 57.35 -5.12 -13.13
N LEU A 613 56.76 -4.51 -12.10
CA LEU A 613 56.20 -5.19 -10.92
C LEU A 613 54.72 -5.51 -11.19
N SER A 614 54.26 -6.72 -10.86
CA SER A 614 52.83 -7.08 -10.99
C SER A 614 51.94 -6.17 -10.14
N PHE A 615 50.65 -6.08 -10.51
CA PHE A 615 49.66 -5.27 -9.80
C PHE A 615 49.60 -5.58 -8.30
N ASP A 616 49.63 -6.86 -7.93
CA ASP A 616 49.56 -7.29 -6.53
C ASP A 616 50.83 -6.92 -5.76
N LYS A 617 52.02 -7.19 -6.32
CA LYS A 617 53.30 -6.81 -5.70
C LYS A 617 53.45 -5.30 -5.56
N TRP A 618 52.94 -4.53 -6.53
CA TRP A 618 52.89 -3.08 -6.42
C TRP A 618 51.97 -2.62 -5.30
N CYS A 619 50.81 -3.26 -5.13
CA CYS A 619 49.92 -2.96 -4.00
C CYS A 619 50.61 -3.26 -2.67
N GLU A 620 51.28 -4.42 -2.52
CA GLU A 620 52.04 -4.79 -1.32
C GLU A 620 53.13 -3.77 -0.96
N GLU A 621 53.93 -3.35 -1.95
CA GLU A 621 54.95 -2.31 -1.78
C GLU A 621 54.33 -0.95 -1.39
N ARG A 622 53.18 -0.59 -1.97
CA ARG A 622 52.48 0.67 -1.69
C ARG A 622 51.79 0.69 -0.34
N MET A 623 51.24 -0.43 0.11
CA MET A 623 50.72 -0.57 1.47
C MET A 623 51.83 -0.37 2.50
N SER A 624 53.02 -0.94 2.24
CA SER A 624 54.17 -0.82 3.16
C SER A 624 54.77 0.59 3.19
N SER A 625 54.61 1.37 2.11
CA SER A 625 55.21 2.70 1.97
C SER A 625 54.26 3.88 2.18
N SER A 626 52.93 3.65 2.19
CA SER A 626 51.93 4.72 2.35
C SER A 626 50.77 4.29 3.26
N PRO A 627 50.68 4.86 4.47
CA PRO A 627 49.58 4.58 5.40
C PRO A 627 48.20 4.90 4.83
N HIS A 628 48.09 5.94 3.98
CA HIS A 628 46.84 6.29 3.32
C HIS A 628 46.43 5.26 2.27
N PHE A 629 47.41 4.72 1.53
CA PHE A 629 47.15 3.66 0.56
C PHE A 629 46.73 2.39 1.28
N GLN A 630 47.43 2.04 2.36
CA GLN A 630 47.11 0.88 3.21
C GLN A 630 45.67 0.97 3.76
N PHE A 631 45.26 2.14 4.28
CA PHE A 631 43.91 2.35 4.81
C PHE A 631 42.81 2.05 3.77
N TRP A 632 42.91 2.64 2.57
CA TRP A 632 41.92 2.45 1.51
C TRP A 632 41.98 1.08 0.84
N HIS A 633 43.16 0.45 0.82
CA HIS A 633 43.31 -0.92 0.34
C HIS A 633 42.66 -1.93 1.30
N ILE A 634 42.84 -1.74 2.62
CA ILE A 634 42.15 -2.54 3.64
C ILE A 634 40.62 -2.31 3.57
N ALA A 635 40.17 -1.07 3.37
CA ALA A 635 38.75 -0.78 3.19
C ALA A 635 38.15 -1.55 1.99
N LEU A 636 38.84 -1.54 0.85
CA LEU A 636 38.44 -2.33 -0.33
C LEU A 636 38.39 -3.84 -0.04
N GLN A 637 39.39 -4.38 0.65
CA GLN A 637 39.41 -5.80 1.03
C GLN A 637 38.27 -6.17 1.98
N LEU A 638 37.96 -5.32 2.97
CA LEU A 638 36.85 -5.54 3.89
C LEU A 638 35.48 -5.43 3.17
N GLU A 639 35.34 -4.50 2.23
CA GLU A 639 34.12 -4.36 1.43
C GLU A 639 33.89 -5.57 0.53
N LEU A 640 34.94 -6.06 -0.14
CA LEU A 640 34.88 -7.29 -0.95
C LEU A 640 34.64 -8.53 -0.06
N LEU A 641 35.26 -8.61 1.12
CA LEU A 641 35.02 -9.69 2.08
C LEU A 641 33.57 -9.75 2.58
N TYR A 642 32.94 -8.61 2.82
CA TYR A 642 31.51 -8.56 3.18
C TYR A 642 30.61 -9.00 2.02
N LEU A 643 30.97 -8.68 0.77
CA LEU A 643 30.26 -9.17 -0.41
C LEU A 643 30.42 -10.69 -0.56
N ASP A 644 31.61 -11.20 -0.29
CA ASP A 644 31.96 -12.61 -0.21
C ASP A 644 31.20 -13.41 0.86
N MET A 645 30.90 -12.80 2.02
CA MET A 645 30.09 -13.45 3.06
C MET A 645 28.68 -13.82 2.58
N LEU A 646 28.22 -13.24 1.46
CA LEU A 646 26.97 -13.60 0.79
C LEU A 646 27.10 -14.82 -0.13
N SER A 647 28.31 -15.34 -0.33
CA SER A 647 28.70 -16.44 -1.24
C SER A 647 29.31 -17.63 -0.47
N LEU A 648 28.65 -18.05 0.61
CA LEU A 648 29.00 -19.19 1.49
C LEU A 648 29.21 -20.55 0.79
N GLU A 649 29.07 -20.61 -0.54
CA GLU A 649 29.18 -21.77 -1.42
C GLU A 649 30.50 -22.51 -1.34
N GLU A 650 31.60 -21.78 -1.31
CA GLU A 650 32.90 -22.40 -1.50
C GLU A 650 33.72 -22.51 -0.20
N LYS A 651 33.50 -21.61 0.77
CA LYS A 651 34.35 -21.51 1.98
C LYS A 651 34.11 -22.62 3.01
N HIS A 652 32.90 -23.17 3.06
CA HIS A 652 32.54 -24.30 3.95
C HIS A 652 31.60 -25.26 3.21
N PRO A 653 32.14 -26.15 2.36
CA PRO A 653 31.35 -26.94 1.41
C PRO A 653 30.33 -27.87 2.08
N TYR A 654 30.58 -28.30 3.31
CA TYR A 654 29.62 -29.09 4.10
C TYR A 654 28.41 -28.26 4.58
N VAL A 655 28.65 -27.02 5.06
CA VAL A 655 27.59 -26.05 5.43
C VAL A 655 26.83 -25.60 4.20
N TYR A 656 27.55 -25.43 3.09
CA TYR A 656 26.97 -25.11 1.80
C TYR A 656 26.11 -26.23 1.21
N HIS A 657 26.49 -27.50 1.35
CA HIS A 657 25.67 -28.61 0.86
C HIS A 657 24.29 -28.66 1.55
N GLN A 658 24.23 -28.26 2.82
CA GLN A 658 22.96 -28.07 3.55
C GLN A 658 22.22 -26.78 3.12
N PHE A 659 22.94 -25.75 2.67
CA PHE A 659 22.40 -24.53 2.06
C PHE A 659 21.80 -24.76 0.66
N LEU A 660 22.42 -25.59 -0.18
CA LEU A 660 21.98 -25.97 -1.53
C LEU A 660 20.63 -26.69 -1.56
N ASN A 661 20.33 -27.43 -0.50
CA ASN A 661 19.02 -28.05 -0.29
C ASN A 661 17.97 -27.04 0.21
N ASN A 662 18.27 -25.74 0.17
CA ASN A 662 17.47 -24.64 0.68
C ASN A 662 17.10 -24.85 2.17
N GLY A 663 17.96 -25.43 2.99
CA GLY A 663 17.63 -25.66 4.40
C GLY A 663 17.48 -24.38 5.22
N PHE A 664 18.11 -23.26 4.82
CA PHE A 664 18.47 -22.16 5.73
C PHE A 664 18.05 -20.74 5.28
N VAL A 665 17.26 -20.62 4.20
CA VAL A 665 16.75 -19.34 3.67
C VAL A 665 15.27 -19.45 3.36
N VAL A 666 14.51 -18.36 3.38
CA VAL A 666 13.07 -18.37 3.09
C VAL A 666 12.83 -17.82 1.69
N GLN A 667 12.34 -18.65 0.78
CA GLN A 667 12.00 -18.23 -0.58
C GLN A 667 10.62 -17.57 -0.63
N LYS A 668 10.53 -16.30 -1.03
CA LYS A 668 9.22 -15.63 -1.19
C LYS A 668 8.60 -15.82 -2.58
N THR A 669 9.40 -16.18 -3.58
CA THR A 669 8.95 -16.43 -4.95
C THR A 669 9.64 -17.67 -5.53
N SER A 670 9.28 -18.04 -6.76
CA SER A 670 9.95 -19.13 -7.49
C SER A 670 11.38 -18.82 -7.94
N ARG A 671 11.88 -17.60 -7.69
CA ARG A 671 13.23 -17.15 -8.08
C ARG A 671 14.20 -17.23 -6.90
N ARG A 672 15.39 -17.83 -7.07
CA ARG A 672 16.43 -17.96 -6.01
C ARG A 672 16.84 -16.62 -5.38
N PHE A 673 16.91 -15.53 -6.14
CA PHE A 673 17.26 -14.19 -5.62
C PHE A 673 16.22 -13.63 -4.63
N SER A 674 15.03 -14.22 -4.53
CA SER A 674 14.00 -13.86 -3.54
C SER A 674 14.18 -14.57 -2.19
N SER A 675 15.22 -15.38 -2.06
CA SER A 675 15.61 -16.01 -0.80
C SER A 675 16.09 -14.91 0.15
N ILE A 676 15.46 -14.84 1.31
CA ILE A 676 15.84 -13.93 2.38
C ILE A 676 16.23 -14.73 3.62
N ALA A 677 17.03 -14.15 4.49
CA ALA A 677 17.36 -14.77 5.76
C ALA A 677 16.09 -15.03 6.59
N VAL A 678 16.12 -16.08 7.42
CA VAL A 678 14.96 -16.55 8.19
C VAL A 678 14.42 -15.46 9.12
N ASP A 679 15.30 -14.70 9.75
CA ASP A 679 15.00 -13.54 10.60
C ASP A 679 14.41 -12.37 9.79
N GLN A 680 14.90 -12.12 8.57
CA GLN A 680 14.29 -11.12 7.68
C GLN A 680 12.88 -11.52 7.23
N ALA A 681 12.63 -12.80 6.96
CA ALA A 681 11.29 -13.30 6.65
C ALA A 681 10.36 -13.22 7.85
N HIS A 682 10.89 -13.44 9.05
CA HIS A 682 10.19 -13.25 10.32
C HIS A 682 9.78 -11.79 10.50
N GLU A 683 10.67 -10.81 10.26
CA GLU A 683 10.30 -9.39 10.43
C GLU A 683 9.25 -8.92 9.42
N GLN A 684 9.22 -9.51 8.22
CA GLN A 684 8.13 -9.30 7.27
C GLN A 684 6.80 -9.89 7.75
N ASN A 685 6.84 -11.08 8.37
CA ASN A 685 5.65 -11.68 8.99
C ASN A 685 5.17 -10.82 10.17
N ASN A 686 6.09 -10.31 10.99
CA ASN A 686 5.79 -9.35 12.05
C ASN A 686 5.15 -8.09 11.48
N SER A 687 5.67 -7.56 10.38
CA SER A 687 5.11 -6.38 9.70
C SER A 687 3.67 -6.60 9.21
N LEU A 688 3.30 -7.81 8.78
CA LEU A 688 1.91 -8.15 8.41
C LEU A 688 0.97 -8.15 9.61
N VAL A 689 1.47 -8.48 10.80
CA VAL A 689 0.74 -8.37 12.07
C VAL A 689 0.70 -6.92 12.57
N LYS A 690 1.75 -6.13 12.28
CA LYS A 690 1.89 -4.73 12.74
C LYS A 690 1.18 -3.68 11.86
N GLY A 691 0.66 -4.06 10.69
CA GLY A 691 -0.07 -3.14 9.79
C GLY A 691 -1.45 -2.73 10.31
N ASP A 692 -2.05 -1.70 9.70
CA ASP A 692 -3.39 -1.18 10.05
C ASP A 692 -4.43 -2.32 10.16
N GLY A 693 -4.70 -2.77 11.39
CA GLY A 693 -5.70 -3.78 11.72
C GLY A 693 -5.20 -5.23 11.95
N GLY A 694 -3.90 -5.48 12.16
CA GLY A 694 -3.33 -6.83 12.31
C GLY A 694 -3.28 -7.42 13.74
N ALA A 695 -2.91 -6.64 14.76
CA ALA A 695 -2.86 -7.10 16.16
C ALA A 695 -4.08 -6.68 17.02
N ILE A 696 -4.80 -5.64 16.59
CA ILE A 696 -6.01 -5.15 17.28
C ILE A 696 -7.18 -6.14 17.11
N GLY A 697 -7.13 -7.03 16.11
CA GLY A 697 -8.15 -8.06 15.87
C GLY A 697 -7.98 -9.38 16.63
N LEU A 698 -6.90 -9.55 17.41
CA LEU A 698 -6.73 -10.69 18.34
C LEU A 698 -6.90 -10.28 19.81
N THR A 699 -7.13 -8.99 20.07
CA THR A 699 -7.31 -8.43 21.42
C THR A 699 -8.77 -8.07 21.74
N GLU A 700 -9.72 -8.46 20.90
CA GLU A 700 -11.14 -8.49 21.28
C GLU A 700 -11.51 -9.86 21.88
N ASN A 701 -10.84 -10.21 22.99
CA ASN A 701 -11.43 -11.12 23.97
C ASN A 701 -11.71 -10.28 25.23
N ALA A 702 -13.00 -10.18 25.60
CA ALA A 702 -13.50 -9.29 26.65
C ALA A 702 -13.08 -9.69 28.08
N GLU A 703 -12.16 -10.64 28.25
CA GLU A 703 -11.59 -11.06 29.53
C GLU A 703 -10.09 -10.68 29.70
N ALA A 704 -9.44 -10.05 28.70
CA ALA A 704 -8.03 -9.65 28.78
C ALA A 704 -7.84 -8.13 28.96
N VAL A 705 -8.29 -7.57 30.10
CA VAL A 705 -7.89 -6.22 30.54
C VAL A 705 -7.70 -6.22 32.07
N ILE A 706 -6.46 -6.36 32.52
CA ILE A 706 -5.97 -5.69 33.72
C ILE A 706 -4.84 -4.78 33.24
N PRO A 707 -4.98 -3.43 33.26
CA PRO A 707 -3.91 -2.55 32.82
C PRO A 707 -2.86 -2.40 33.93
N ALA A 708 -1.63 -2.84 33.66
CA ALA A 708 -0.45 -2.33 34.36
C ALA A 708 0.02 -1.06 33.64
N VAL A 709 -0.09 0.07 34.34
CA VAL A 709 0.47 1.37 33.97
C VAL A 709 1.92 1.38 34.43
N ALA A 710 2.87 1.82 33.59
CA ALA A 710 4.21 2.14 34.05
C ALA A 710 4.12 3.24 35.12
N ASP A 711 4.74 3.00 36.26
CA ASP A 711 4.58 3.79 37.48
C ASP A 711 4.71 5.29 37.21
N SER A 712 3.70 6.04 37.64
CA SER A 712 3.83 7.47 37.89
C SER A 712 5.02 7.71 38.82
N PRO A 713 5.73 8.84 38.72
CA PRO A 713 6.71 9.19 39.75
C PRO A 713 6.01 9.16 41.12
N ASN A 714 6.40 8.22 41.99
CA ASN A 714 5.75 7.96 43.28
C ASN A 714 5.75 9.17 44.23
N SER A 715 6.53 10.21 43.91
CA SER A 715 6.54 11.50 44.59
C SER A 715 7.00 12.61 43.63
N ILE A 716 6.18 13.65 43.44
CA ILE A 716 6.54 14.87 42.70
C ILE A 716 6.72 15.99 43.72
N ASP A 717 7.74 16.83 43.59
CA ASP A 717 7.89 17.98 44.48
C ASP A 717 7.03 19.16 44.01
N VAL A 718 7.01 19.41 42.69
CA VAL A 718 6.29 20.52 42.06
C VAL A 718 5.57 20.08 40.79
N THR A 719 4.30 20.50 40.65
CA THR A 719 3.57 20.41 39.38
C THR A 719 3.29 21.80 38.83
N ILE A 720 3.83 22.12 37.66
CA ILE A 720 3.64 23.41 36.97
C ILE A 720 2.69 23.17 35.81
N ILE A 721 1.61 23.94 35.72
CA ILE A 721 0.47 23.71 34.83
C ILE A 721 0.36 24.87 33.86
N ASP A 722 0.29 24.54 32.58
CA ASP A 722 -0.19 25.44 31.53
C ASP A 722 -1.70 25.68 31.75
N GLY A 723 -2.05 26.88 32.21
CA GLY A 723 -3.41 27.26 32.54
C GLY A 723 -4.33 27.26 31.32
N ALA A 724 -3.87 27.70 30.16
CA ALA A 724 -4.67 27.72 28.95
C ALA A 724 -4.96 26.31 28.43
N ALA A 725 -3.95 25.43 28.46
CA ALA A 725 -4.14 24.01 28.17
C ALA A 725 -5.10 23.35 29.17
N ALA A 726 -4.95 23.65 30.48
CA ALA A 726 -5.82 23.13 31.53
C ALA A 726 -7.29 23.47 31.28
N ILE A 727 -7.60 24.71 30.89
CA ILE A 727 -8.98 25.14 30.61
C ILE A 727 -9.57 24.50 29.35
N ASN A 728 -8.74 24.18 28.37
CA ASN A 728 -9.18 23.41 27.20
C ASN A 728 -9.50 21.94 27.56
N MET A 729 -8.78 21.36 28.53
CA MET A 729 -9.07 20.01 29.05
C MET A 729 -10.29 19.99 29.97
N LEU A 730 -10.39 20.97 30.88
CA LEU A 730 -11.45 21.10 31.89
C LEU A 730 -12.70 21.73 31.28
N LYS A 731 -13.38 21.01 30.39
CA LYS A 731 -14.62 21.51 29.78
C LYS A 731 -15.74 21.59 30.82
N PRO A 732 -16.56 22.65 30.81
CA PRO A 732 -17.74 22.71 31.68
C PRO A 732 -18.68 21.54 31.42
N THR A 733 -19.20 20.93 32.49
CA THR A 733 -20.23 19.90 32.40
C THR A 733 -21.62 20.54 32.38
N PRO A 734 -22.67 19.85 31.87
CA PRO A 734 -24.03 20.40 31.84
C PRO A 734 -24.60 20.79 33.22
N ALA A 735 -24.02 20.29 34.31
CA ALA A 735 -24.42 20.59 35.68
C ALA A 735 -23.98 21.99 36.15
N VAL A 736 -22.95 22.56 35.52
CA VAL A 736 -22.34 23.84 35.90
C VAL A 736 -22.93 24.95 35.04
N LYS A 737 -23.51 25.98 35.67
CA LYS A 737 -24.30 27.00 34.94
C LYS A 737 -23.60 28.35 34.85
N THR A 738 -22.81 28.73 35.85
CA THR A 738 -22.12 30.02 35.93
C THR A 738 -20.59 29.87 35.99
N PHE A 739 -19.86 30.97 35.81
CA PHE A 739 -18.40 30.95 35.97
C PHE A 739 -17.97 30.70 37.41
N HIS A 740 -18.77 31.11 38.40
CA HIS A 740 -18.54 30.75 39.80
C HIS A 740 -18.66 29.23 40.03
N ASP A 741 -19.74 28.62 39.56
CA ASP A 741 -19.93 27.16 39.64
C ASP A 741 -18.75 26.42 38.99
N TYR A 742 -18.22 26.95 37.88
CA TYR A 742 -17.09 26.36 37.16
C TYR A 742 -15.80 26.45 37.98
N ALA A 743 -15.54 27.59 38.62
CA ALA A 743 -14.38 27.75 39.49
C ALA A 743 -14.44 26.79 40.68
N GLU A 744 -15.57 26.76 41.41
CA GLU A 744 -15.73 25.98 42.63
C GLU A 744 -15.84 24.47 42.42
N HIS A 745 -16.54 24.03 41.38
CA HIS A 745 -16.87 22.61 41.19
C HIS A 745 -16.02 21.90 40.14
N VAL A 746 -15.23 22.62 39.34
CA VAL A 746 -14.38 22.01 38.30
C VAL A 746 -12.92 22.42 38.47
N PHE A 747 -12.62 23.71 38.52
CA PHE A 747 -11.25 24.20 38.49
C PHE A 747 -10.51 24.01 39.82
N ILE A 748 -11.05 24.49 40.94
CA ILE A 748 -10.43 24.35 42.27
C ILE A 748 -10.26 22.87 42.68
N PRO A 749 -11.25 21.97 42.49
CA PRO A 749 -11.08 20.54 42.76
C PRO A 749 -9.95 19.90 41.94
N TYR A 750 -9.76 20.33 40.69
CA TYR A 750 -8.65 19.86 39.87
C TYR A 750 -7.29 20.26 40.45
N ILE A 751 -7.13 21.50 40.89
CA ILE A 751 -5.90 21.99 41.55
C ILE A 751 -5.64 21.23 42.87
N LYS A 752 -6.68 21.02 43.68
CA LYS A 752 -6.59 20.19 44.90
C LYS A 752 -6.13 18.77 44.60
N GLY A 753 -6.61 18.17 43.51
CA GLY A 753 -6.14 16.87 43.04
C GLY A 753 -4.65 16.84 42.69
N GLN A 754 -4.13 17.88 42.03
CA GLN A 754 -2.69 17.98 41.75
C GLN A 754 -1.83 18.13 43.01
N LEU A 755 -2.36 18.81 44.04
CA LEU A 755 -1.67 19.00 45.33
C LEU A 755 -1.61 17.76 46.21
N GLN A 756 -2.42 16.72 45.94
CA GLN A 756 -2.39 15.47 46.72
C GLN A 756 -0.99 14.84 46.71
N HIS A 757 -0.30 14.92 45.57
CA HIS A 757 1.01 14.27 45.35
C HIS A 757 2.17 15.26 45.16
N ALA A 758 1.94 16.57 45.32
CA ALA A 758 2.95 17.63 45.18
C ALA A 758 2.98 18.57 46.39
N LYS A 759 4.15 19.12 46.73
CA LYS A 759 4.27 20.16 47.78
C LYS A 759 3.82 21.53 47.27
N ARG A 760 4.02 21.76 45.97
CA ARG A 760 3.74 23.02 45.29
C ARG A 760 3.05 22.78 43.94
N VAL A 761 2.05 23.61 43.62
CA VAL A 761 1.41 23.65 42.29
C VAL A 761 1.47 25.07 41.75
N ASP A 762 1.96 25.22 40.52
CA ASP A 762 2.03 26.51 39.85
C ASP A 762 1.07 26.51 38.65
N VAL A 763 0.24 27.53 38.52
CA VAL A 763 -0.68 27.73 37.39
C VAL A 763 -0.23 28.96 36.60
N VAL A 764 0.24 28.73 35.38
CA VAL A 764 0.81 29.78 34.53
C VAL A 764 -0.17 30.11 33.42
N TRP A 765 -0.59 31.36 33.34
CA TRP A 765 -1.54 31.86 32.34
C TRP A 765 -0.84 32.63 31.22
N ASP A 766 -1.39 32.56 30.01
CA ASP A 766 -1.02 33.48 28.92
C ASP A 766 -1.43 34.92 29.27
N GLU A 767 -0.63 35.88 28.81
CA GLU A 767 -0.96 37.29 28.77
C GLU A 767 -1.28 37.72 27.33
N TYR A 768 -2.37 38.47 27.14
CA TYR A 768 -2.82 38.87 25.80
C TYR A 768 -2.53 40.36 25.58
N THR A 769 -1.29 40.67 25.19
CA THR A 769 -0.84 42.05 24.96
C THR A 769 -1.23 42.57 23.56
N PRO A 770 -1.64 43.84 23.42
CA PRO A 770 -1.87 44.46 22.11
C PRO A 770 -0.56 44.66 21.34
N ASN A 771 -0.63 44.64 20.00
CA ASN A 771 0.49 44.85 19.07
C ASN A 771 1.61 43.80 19.14
N SER A 772 1.31 42.61 19.66
CA SER A 772 2.27 41.51 19.74
C SER A 772 2.36 40.70 18.44
N LEU A 773 3.47 39.98 18.28
CA LEU A 773 3.72 39.06 17.17
C LEU A 773 2.61 38.01 17.04
N LYS A 774 2.12 37.51 18.18
CA LYS A 774 1.09 36.47 18.27
C LYS A 774 -0.31 37.02 18.05
N GLU A 775 -0.57 38.31 18.24
CA GLU A 775 -1.87 38.92 17.99
C GLU A 775 -2.31 38.76 16.52
N THR A 776 -1.39 38.98 15.57
CA THR A 776 -1.69 38.86 14.12
C THR A 776 -2.01 37.43 13.67
N THR A 777 -1.40 36.42 14.30
CA THR A 777 -1.75 35.01 14.03
C THR A 777 -3.06 34.60 14.71
N ARG A 778 -3.37 35.15 15.89
CA ARG A 778 -4.66 34.96 16.58
C ARG A 778 -5.83 35.54 15.76
N LYS A 779 -5.65 36.70 15.11
CA LYS A 779 -6.65 37.32 14.19
C LYS A 779 -7.05 36.43 13.00
N LYS A 780 -6.22 35.45 12.60
CA LYS A 780 -6.51 34.50 11.50
C LYS A 780 -7.36 33.29 11.93
N ARG A 781 -7.58 33.05 13.24
CA ARG A 781 -8.26 31.84 13.77
C ARG A 781 -9.80 31.90 13.73
N GLY A 782 -10.37 32.88 13.02
CA GLY A 782 -11.81 33.04 12.82
C GLY A 782 -12.49 33.90 13.89
N ARG A 783 -13.79 34.19 13.70
CA ARG A 783 -14.59 34.96 14.66
C ARG A 783 -15.04 34.06 15.83
N GLY A 784 -14.97 34.58 17.05
CA GLY A 784 -15.48 33.96 18.27
C GLY A 784 -16.66 34.75 18.86
N ILE A 785 -17.20 34.29 19.99
CA ILE A 785 -18.32 34.95 20.68
C ILE A 785 -17.80 35.67 21.92
N ARG A 786 -17.85 37.00 21.95
CA ARG A 786 -17.54 37.79 23.15
C ARG A 786 -18.58 37.51 24.24
N ARG A 787 -18.11 37.24 25.46
CA ARG A 787 -18.95 37.06 26.65
C ARG A 787 -18.17 37.53 27.87
N ARG A 788 -18.70 38.50 28.59
CA ARG A 788 -18.06 39.03 29.79
C ARG A 788 -17.97 37.97 30.89
N VAL A 789 -16.79 37.78 31.48
CA VAL A 789 -16.62 36.85 32.61
C VAL A 789 -16.88 37.58 33.92
N GLN A 790 -17.96 37.19 34.59
CA GLN A 790 -18.31 37.62 35.95
C GLN A 790 -18.89 36.41 36.68
N SER A 791 -18.81 36.42 38.02
CA SER A 791 -19.25 35.32 38.89
C SER A 791 -20.65 34.78 38.52
N SER A 792 -21.64 35.67 38.35
CA SER A 792 -23.03 35.31 38.05
C SER A 792 -23.34 35.11 36.56
N THR A 793 -22.39 35.35 35.65
CA THR A 793 -22.65 35.23 34.21
C THR A 793 -22.76 33.76 33.81
N LYS A 794 -23.80 33.43 33.03
CA LYS A 794 -24.00 32.08 32.48
C LYS A 794 -22.87 31.68 31.54
N LEU A 795 -22.46 30.42 31.65
CA LEU A 795 -21.45 29.84 30.76
C LEU A 795 -21.93 29.80 29.29
N PRO A 796 -21.02 30.01 28.33
CA PRO A 796 -21.37 29.93 26.92
C PRO A 796 -21.59 28.47 26.49
N SER A 797 -22.66 28.22 25.72
CA SER A 797 -22.98 26.88 25.21
C SER A 797 -21.91 26.31 24.27
N LYS A 798 -21.19 27.19 23.57
CA LYS A 798 -20.09 26.84 22.68
C LYS A 798 -18.74 27.25 23.27
N TRP A 799 -18.28 26.52 24.29
CA TRP A 799 -17.04 26.79 25.04
C TRP A 799 -15.82 27.05 24.13
N HIS A 800 -15.66 26.27 23.06
CA HIS A 800 -14.55 26.44 22.12
C HIS A 800 -14.62 27.77 21.33
N GLU A 801 -15.81 28.25 20.95
CA GLU A 801 -15.96 29.56 20.27
C GLU A 801 -15.73 30.72 21.24
N PHE A 802 -16.03 30.53 22.53
CA PHE A 802 -15.75 31.51 23.59
C PHE A 802 -14.25 31.68 23.82
N LEU A 803 -13.48 30.59 23.87
CA LEU A 803 -12.02 30.61 24.05
C LEU A 803 -11.26 31.16 22.82
N ARG A 804 -11.93 31.48 21.71
CA ARG A 804 -11.29 32.14 20.55
C ARG A 804 -11.11 33.65 20.74
N VAL A 805 -11.75 34.26 21.73
CA VAL A 805 -11.74 35.71 21.98
C VAL A 805 -10.73 36.03 23.10
N ASN A 806 -9.76 36.89 22.83
CA ASN A 806 -8.67 37.21 23.74
C ASN A 806 -9.18 37.89 25.03
N GLU A 807 -10.16 38.77 24.91
CA GLU A 807 -10.76 39.48 26.05
C GLU A 807 -11.48 38.50 26.99
N ASN A 808 -12.15 37.48 26.43
CA ASN A 808 -12.79 36.43 27.24
C ASN A 808 -11.77 35.64 28.05
N LYS A 809 -10.64 35.28 27.42
CA LYS A 809 -9.55 34.54 28.07
C LYS A 809 -8.88 35.36 29.15
N THR A 810 -8.59 36.63 28.86
CA THR A 810 -8.01 37.58 29.82
C THR A 810 -8.89 37.70 31.06
N GLU A 811 -10.20 37.90 30.88
CA GLU A 811 -11.14 37.98 32.01
C GLU A 811 -11.29 36.63 32.74
N LEU A 812 -11.30 35.50 32.02
CA LEU A 812 -11.41 34.17 32.62
C LEU A 812 -10.18 33.81 33.46
N PHE A 813 -8.98 34.03 32.93
CA PHE A 813 -7.74 33.71 33.63
C PHE A 813 -7.59 34.57 34.87
N ALA A 814 -7.91 35.87 34.77
CA ALA A 814 -7.95 36.76 35.93
C ALA A 814 -8.98 36.30 36.98
N PHE A 815 -10.18 35.89 36.55
CA PHE A 815 -11.22 35.40 37.45
C PHE A 815 -10.77 34.14 38.22
N LEU A 816 -10.16 33.18 37.53
CA LEU A 816 -9.70 31.93 38.14
C LEU A 816 -8.46 32.13 39.04
N ALA A 817 -7.50 32.95 38.62
CA ALA A 817 -6.33 33.29 39.42
C ALA A 817 -6.71 33.94 40.77
N ASN A 818 -7.72 34.81 40.78
CA ASN A 818 -8.23 35.40 42.02
C ASN A 818 -8.99 34.40 42.91
N HIS A 819 -9.69 33.42 42.32
CA HIS A 819 -10.35 32.37 43.11
C HIS A 819 -9.34 31.45 43.81
N ILE A 820 -8.13 31.27 43.25
CA ILE A 820 -7.04 30.54 43.92
C ILE A 820 -6.67 31.20 45.26
N LEU A 821 -6.72 32.53 45.38
CA LEU A 821 -6.44 33.22 46.65
C LEU A 821 -7.51 32.99 47.72
N SER A 822 -8.74 32.70 47.29
CA SER A 822 -9.90 32.56 48.19
C SER A 822 -10.10 31.11 48.66
N ALA A 823 -9.47 30.16 47.96
CA ALA A 823 -9.63 28.74 48.21
C ALA A 823 -8.68 28.24 49.30
N ASP A 824 -9.18 27.34 50.16
CA ASP A 824 -8.36 26.65 51.15
C ASP A 824 -7.68 25.42 50.53
N PHE A 825 -6.34 25.42 50.52
CA PHE A 825 -5.49 24.34 50.03
C PHE A 825 -4.68 23.62 51.13
N GLY A 826 -4.89 23.98 52.40
CA GLY A 826 -4.16 23.45 53.56
C GLY A 826 -2.82 24.13 53.86
N SER A 827 -2.44 24.16 55.13
CA SER A 827 -1.31 24.97 55.65
C SER A 827 0.08 24.55 55.16
N ASN A 828 0.25 23.32 54.68
CA ASN A 828 1.55 22.75 54.29
C ASN A 828 1.75 22.65 52.77
N LYS A 829 0.90 23.32 51.99
CA LYS A 829 0.88 23.28 50.53
C LYS A 829 0.99 24.69 49.98
N GLN A 830 1.56 24.82 48.79
CA GLN A 830 1.71 26.11 48.14
C GLN A 830 1.12 26.10 46.74
N VAL A 831 0.29 27.08 46.45
CA VAL A 831 -0.25 27.33 45.11
C VAL A 831 0.22 28.68 44.63
N ILE A 832 0.82 28.71 43.44
CA ILE A 832 1.29 29.93 42.80
C ILE A 832 0.51 30.11 41.51
N SER A 833 0.03 31.31 41.23
CA SER A 833 -0.64 31.65 39.99
C SER A 833 -0.07 32.94 39.43
N THR A 834 0.11 33.04 38.12
CA THR A 834 0.37 34.35 37.50
C THR A 834 -0.94 35.15 37.39
N LEU A 835 -0.84 36.48 37.38
CA LEU A 835 -1.95 37.39 37.09
C LEU A 835 -1.41 38.68 36.48
N GLY A 836 -1.50 38.82 35.16
CA GLY A 836 -0.83 39.90 34.43
C GLY A 836 0.67 39.90 34.79
N GLN A 837 1.21 41.08 35.15
CA GLN A 837 2.60 41.26 35.56
C GLN A 837 2.93 40.83 37.02
N GLN A 838 1.97 40.26 37.75
CA GLN A 838 2.12 39.90 39.17
C GLN A 838 2.04 38.39 39.41
N VAL A 839 2.63 37.95 40.53
CA VAL A 839 2.57 36.57 41.00
C VAL A 839 1.70 36.53 42.26
N LEU A 840 0.68 35.68 42.23
CA LEU A 840 -0.19 35.40 43.36
C LEU A 840 0.28 34.12 44.05
N CYS A 841 0.37 34.14 45.38
CA CYS A 841 0.77 32.99 46.19
C CYS A 841 -0.27 32.72 47.28
N ASN A 842 -0.65 31.45 47.43
CA ASN A 842 -1.49 30.97 48.52
C ASN A 842 -0.83 29.75 49.19
N PRO A 843 -0.35 29.84 50.44
CA PRO A 843 -0.28 31.05 51.28
C PRO A 843 0.72 32.10 50.72
N PRO A 844 0.63 33.38 51.14
CA PRO A 844 1.52 34.44 50.68
C PRO A 844 3.01 34.12 50.91
N ARG A 845 3.89 34.57 50.00
CA ARG A 845 5.35 34.44 50.09
C ARG A 845 5.99 35.80 50.39
N ASP A 846 7.02 35.82 51.24
CA ASP A 846 7.77 37.04 51.60
C ASP A 846 8.65 37.57 50.45
N ASN A 847 9.11 36.69 49.56
CA ASN A 847 9.97 37.05 48.43
C ASN A 847 9.52 36.33 47.15
N THR A 848 9.10 37.13 46.17
CA THR A 848 8.67 36.68 44.84
C THR A 848 9.57 37.21 43.72
N ASN A 849 10.74 37.78 44.02
CA ASN A 849 11.62 38.44 43.04
C ASN A 849 12.17 37.48 41.98
N SER A 850 12.26 36.18 42.26
CA SER A 850 12.63 35.14 41.29
C SER A 850 11.51 34.82 40.29
N LEU A 851 10.26 35.17 40.62
CA LEU A 851 9.08 34.88 39.82
C LEU A 851 8.45 36.14 39.24
N ALA A 852 8.69 37.33 39.81
CA ALA A 852 8.12 38.61 39.37
C ALA A 852 9.23 39.55 38.85
N PRO A 853 8.96 40.42 37.86
CA PRO A 853 7.67 40.66 37.21
C PRO A 853 7.25 39.53 36.27
N CYS A 854 5.96 39.47 35.95
CA CYS A 854 5.44 38.55 34.95
C CYS A 854 5.37 39.18 33.55
N ASP A 855 6.48 39.19 32.81
CA ASP A 855 6.60 39.91 31.54
C ASP A 855 6.57 39.03 30.28
N HIS A 856 6.39 37.72 30.44
CA HIS A 856 6.27 36.77 29.32
C HIS A 856 4.82 36.71 28.80
N GLU A 857 4.62 36.95 27.50
CA GLU A 857 3.28 36.92 26.86
C GLU A 857 2.64 35.52 26.90
N GLU A 858 3.41 34.44 26.84
CA GLU A 858 2.87 33.08 26.72
C GLU A 858 3.27 32.19 27.90
N ALA A 859 2.33 31.33 28.32
CA ALA A 859 2.58 30.42 29.42
C ALA A 859 3.71 29.43 29.10
N ASP A 860 3.89 29.09 27.82
CA ASP A 860 4.85 28.10 27.33
C ASP A 860 6.30 28.40 27.76
N THR A 861 6.72 29.64 27.59
CA THR A 861 8.01 30.19 28.01
C THR A 861 8.01 30.42 29.50
N ARG A 862 6.94 31.01 30.03
CA ARG A 862 6.90 31.38 31.43
C ARG A 862 7.00 30.20 32.39
N MET A 863 6.47 29.05 32.01
CA MET A 863 6.60 27.82 32.79
C MET A 863 8.06 27.51 33.15
N MET A 864 9.04 27.88 32.33
CA MET A 864 10.46 27.65 32.63
C MET A 864 11.02 28.54 33.74
N VAL A 865 10.50 29.77 33.92
CA VAL A 865 10.83 30.62 35.08
C VAL A 865 10.37 29.95 36.39
N HIS A 866 9.19 29.32 36.35
CA HIS A 866 8.67 28.58 37.49
C HIS A 866 9.47 27.31 37.78
N VAL A 867 9.99 26.63 36.74
CA VAL A 867 10.96 25.53 36.89
C VAL A 867 12.23 26.05 37.58
N ALA A 868 12.80 27.16 37.11
CA ALA A 868 14.02 27.74 37.68
C ALA A 868 13.86 28.13 39.17
N ASP A 869 12.74 28.76 39.55
CA ASP A 869 12.45 29.08 40.96
C ASP A 869 12.29 27.82 41.81
N ALA A 870 11.63 26.77 41.29
CA ALA A 870 11.50 25.50 41.99
C ALA A 870 12.87 24.87 42.28
N VAL A 871 13.77 24.86 41.28
CA VAL A 871 15.14 24.36 41.42
C VAL A 871 15.93 25.18 42.44
N GLN A 872 15.84 26.52 42.39
CA GLN A 872 16.51 27.41 43.34
C GLN A 872 16.07 27.17 44.79
N LYS A 873 14.83 26.74 45.01
CA LYS A 873 14.28 26.38 46.32
C LYS A 873 14.61 24.93 46.74
N GLY A 874 15.48 24.24 45.99
CA GLY A 874 15.93 22.88 46.31
C GLY A 874 14.95 21.78 45.92
N LEU A 875 13.99 22.07 45.03
CA LEU A 875 13.02 21.08 44.54
C LEU A 875 13.58 20.43 43.29
N THR A 876 13.75 19.11 43.31
CA THR A 876 14.54 18.39 42.30
C THR A 876 13.71 17.59 41.31
N LYS A 877 12.45 17.26 41.66
CA LYS A 877 11.50 16.49 40.83
C LYS A 877 10.33 17.35 40.37
N ILE A 878 10.40 17.80 39.12
CA ILE A 878 9.48 18.80 38.57
C ILE A 878 8.65 18.20 37.45
N LEU A 879 7.33 18.37 37.53
CA LEU A 879 6.37 17.92 36.52
C LEU A 879 5.76 19.13 35.79
N LEU A 880 5.98 19.23 34.48
CA LEU A 880 5.43 20.28 33.62
C LEU A 880 4.21 19.79 32.85
N ARG A 881 3.01 20.13 33.30
CA ARG A 881 1.75 19.66 32.71
C ARG A 881 1.29 20.58 31.58
N THR A 882 1.42 20.07 30.34
CA THR A 882 1.00 20.73 29.10
C THR A 882 0.65 19.70 28.03
N VAL A 883 -0.07 20.11 27.00
CA VAL A 883 -0.27 19.35 25.75
C VAL A 883 0.43 19.99 24.56
N ASP A 884 1.03 21.17 24.75
CA ASP A 884 1.63 21.95 23.69
C ASP A 884 3.08 21.51 23.46
N THR A 885 3.38 21.16 22.20
CA THR A 885 4.70 20.71 21.77
C THR A 885 5.76 21.80 21.96
N ASP A 886 5.37 23.07 21.93
CA ASP A 886 6.26 24.20 22.11
C ASP A 886 6.91 24.15 23.50
N VAL A 887 6.16 23.80 24.55
CA VAL A 887 6.70 23.62 25.91
C VAL A 887 7.71 22.48 25.98
N VAL A 888 7.50 21.39 25.23
CA VAL A 888 8.46 20.27 25.14
C VAL A 888 9.76 20.74 24.50
N VAL A 889 9.66 21.45 23.37
CA VAL A 889 10.82 21.98 22.64
C VAL A 889 11.56 23.03 23.47
N ILE A 890 10.84 23.93 24.15
CA ILE A 890 11.40 24.93 25.06
C ILE A 890 12.14 24.23 26.20
N ALA A 891 11.48 23.30 26.90
CA ALA A 891 12.06 22.60 28.04
C ALA A 891 13.32 21.82 27.65
N ILE A 892 13.32 21.20 26.47
CA ILE A 892 14.50 20.59 25.86
C ILE A 892 15.57 21.68 25.68
N ALA A 893 15.28 22.73 24.92
CA ALA A 893 16.24 23.80 24.61
C ALA A 893 16.90 24.44 25.85
N VAL A 894 16.16 24.62 26.95
CA VAL A 894 16.67 25.26 28.19
C VAL A 894 17.16 24.26 29.24
N SER A 895 16.99 22.96 29.06
CA SER A 895 17.36 21.99 30.12
C SER A 895 18.85 22.02 30.48
N HIS A 896 19.75 22.36 29.56
CA HIS A 896 21.19 22.50 29.85
C HIS A 896 21.52 23.68 30.78
N THR A 897 20.65 24.69 30.83
CA THR A 897 20.84 25.87 31.70
C THR A 897 20.21 25.67 33.08
N LEU A 898 19.33 24.67 33.22
CA LEU A 898 18.62 24.37 34.45
C LEU A 898 19.30 23.20 35.17
N SER A 899 19.91 23.43 36.34
CA SER A 899 20.55 22.40 37.18
C SER A 899 19.54 21.46 37.86
N THR A 900 18.54 20.96 37.13
CA THR A 900 17.46 20.11 37.65
C THR A 900 17.87 18.65 37.65
N SER A 901 17.55 17.89 38.69
CA SER A 901 17.84 16.46 38.74
C SER A 901 16.85 15.64 37.89
N GLU A 902 15.57 16.02 37.86
CA GLU A 902 14.51 15.28 37.17
C GLU A 902 13.40 16.23 36.65
N LEU A 903 13.43 16.54 35.35
CA LEU A 903 12.39 17.30 34.66
C LEU A 903 11.52 16.38 33.79
N TRP A 904 10.23 16.33 34.12
CA TRP A 904 9.25 15.44 33.49
C TRP A 904 8.11 16.23 32.83
N ILE A 905 7.71 15.85 31.61
CA ILE A 905 6.49 16.37 30.97
C ILE A 905 5.50 15.20 30.78
N PRO A 906 4.34 15.19 31.44
CA PRO A 906 3.27 14.25 31.14
C PRO A 906 2.55 14.75 29.87
N PHE A 907 3.05 14.32 28.72
CA PHE A 907 2.61 14.75 27.40
C PHE A 907 1.47 13.87 26.89
N GLY A 908 0.40 14.49 26.38
CA GLY A 908 -0.82 13.82 25.92
C GLY A 908 -1.95 13.80 26.95
N VAL A 909 -3.08 13.15 26.63
CA VAL A 909 -4.27 13.09 27.50
C VAL A 909 -4.84 11.67 27.55
N GLY A 910 -5.50 11.32 28.65
CA GLY A 910 -6.12 10.01 28.83
C GLY A 910 -5.10 8.87 28.78
N LYS A 911 -5.26 7.91 27.86
CA LYS A 911 -4.35 6.74 27.74
C LYS A 911 -3.10 6.99 26.88
N ASN A 912 -2.98 8.18 26.30
CA ASN A 912 -1.79 8.62 25.55
C ASN A 912 -0.85 9.46 26.42
N LEU A 913 -1.15 9.62 27.72
CA LEU A 913 -0.29 10.33 28.65
C LEU A 913 1.03 9.57 28.78
N ARG A 914 2.13 10.20 28.39
CA ARG A 914 3.49 9.68 28.53
C ARG A 914 4.32 10.67 29.30
N PHE A 915 5.15 10.21 30.22
CA PHE A 915 6.10 11.06 30.93
C PHE A 915 7.39 11.15 30.11
N LEU A 916 7.73 12.34 29.62
CA LEU A 916 8.95 12.62 28.86
C LEU A 916 10.05 13.11 29.81
N PRO A 917 11.20 12.43 29.90
CA PRO A 917 12.37 12.89 30.67
C PRO A 917 13.14 13.94 29.87
N VAL A 918 12.76 15.20 30.00
CA VAL A 918 13.34 16.30 29.20
C VAL A 918 14.84 16.45 29.41
N HIS A 919 15.30 16.22 30.63
CA HIS A 919 16.69 16.28 31.05
C HIS A 919 17.61 15.32 30.27
N GLU A 920 17.05 14.34 29.55
CA GLU A 920 17.82 13.41 28.71
C GLU A 920 17.94 13.87 27.23
N ILE A 921 17.09 14.79 26.74
CA ILE A 921 16.80 14.95 25.29
C ILE A 921 17.62 16.07 24.60
N ALA A 922 18.23 17.00 25.32
CA ALA A 922 18.40 18.38 24.84
C ALA A 922 19.65 18.87 24.10
N SER A 923 20.60 18.03 23.69
CA SER A 923 21.89 18.56 23.22
C SER A 923 21.92 19.08 21.75
N LYS A 924 22.00 20.42 21.49
CA LYS A 924 22.67 21.21 20.37
C LYS A 924 21.81 22.16 19.41
N SER A 925 22.40 23.22 18.78
CA SER A 925 21.80 24.46 18.08
C SER A 925 22.03 24.67 16.53
N VAL A 926 21.56 25.77 15.87
CA VAL A 926 21.32 25.97 14.37
C VAL A 926 22.24 27.01 13.62
N THR A 927 22.77 26.67 12.42
CA THR A 927 23.78 27.41 11.57
C THR A 927 23.37 27.55 10.06
N ASP A 928 24.22 28.10 9.17
CA ASP A 928 23.97 28.20 7.71
C ASP A 928 23.81 26.82 7.03
N GLU A 929 24.49 25.81 7.53
CA GLU A 929 24.25 24.41 7.13
C GLU A 929 22.82 23.98 7.43
N CYS A 930 22.21 24.53 8.48
CA CYS A 930 20.81 24.25 8.78
C CYS A 930 19.89 24.87 7.73
N MET A 931 20.23 26.01 7.13
CA MET A 931 19.43 26.56 6.02
C MET A 931 19.49 25.68 4.78
N ASP A 932 20.65 25.11 4.45
CA ASP A 932 20.79 24.20 3.32
C ASP A 932 20.01 22.90 3.52
N ILE A 933 20.02 22.39 4.75
CA ILE A 933 19.21 21.24 5.16
C ILE A 933 17.71 21.58 5.07
N LEU A 934 17.30 22.75 5.54
CA LEU A 934 15.90 23.18 5.52
C LEU A 934 15.37 23.43 4.11
N GLU A 935 16.20 23.97 3.20
CA GLU A 935 15.85 24.09 1.78
C GLU A 935 15.62 22.72 1.15
N ARG A 936 16.52 21.76 1.41
CA ARG A 936 16.38 20.40 0.86
C ARG A 936 15.18 19.67 1.45
N PHE A 937 14.97 19.79 2.75
CA PHE A 937 13.80 19.25 3.43
C PHE A 937 12.50 19.81 2.83
N THR A 938 12.45 21.12 2.59
CA THR A 938 11.27 21.78 1.99
C THR A 938 11.02 21.30 0.56
N VAL A 939 12.05 21.07 -0.26
CA VAL A 939 11.86 20.48 -1.60
C VAL A 939 11.22 19.09 -1.53
N LEU A 940 11.70 18.25 -0.60
CA LEU A 940 11.23 16.87 -0.45
C LEU A 940 9.81 16.77 0.11
N LEU A 941 9.34 17.77 0.85
CA LEU A 941 7.95 17.86 1.28
C LEU A 941 6.97 18.03 0.11
N TYR A 942 7.36 18.79 -0.91
CA TYR A 942 6.49 19.10 -2.05
C TYR A 942 6.63 18.08 -3.20
N ASP A 943 7.84 17.56 -3.44
CA ASP A 943 8.04 16.45 -4.35
C ASP A 943 9.28 15.65 -3.95
N ARG A 944 9.03 14.49 -3.32
CA ARG A 944 10.06 13.53 -2.90
C ARG A 944 10.97 13.06 -4.04
N THR A 945 10.53 13.25 -5.29
CA THR A 945 11.26 12.89 -6.51
C THR A 945 11.93 14.08 -7.18
N CYS A 946 11.84 15.29 -6.62
CA CYS A 946 12.48 16.47 -7.19
C CYS A 946 14.00 16.45 -6.90
N PRO A 947 14.85 16.49 -7.94
CA PRO A 947 16.30 16.41 -7.79
C PRO A 947 16.92 17.74 -7.35
N LYS A 948 16.15 18.82 -7.30
CA LYS A 948 16.69 20.15 -7.00
C LYS A 948 16.95 20.30 -5.50
N MET A 949 18.12 20.83 -5.16
CA MET A 949 18.52 21.04 -3.75
C MET A 949 17.96 22.35 -3.20
N LYS A 950 17.80 23.33 -4.07
CA LYS A 950 17.29 24.65 -3.74
C LYS A 950 15.82 24.77 -4.13
N VAL A 951 15.02 25.38 -3.26
CA VAL A 951 13.57 25.48 -3.44
C VAL A 951 13.18 26.27 -4.70
N ASN A 952 13.98 27.27 -5.10
CA ASN A 952 13.74 28.04 -6.33
C ASN A 952 13.90 27.20 -7.61
N GLU A 953 14.90 26.34 -7.64
CA GLU A 953 15.12 25.44 -8.77
C GLU A 953 14.03 24.36 -8.83
N ALA A 954 13.63 23.83 -7.67
CA ALA A 954 12.54 22.89 -7.56
C ALA A 954 11.24 23.50 -8.06
N ARG A 955 10.92 24.73 -7.65
CA ARG A 955 9.77 25.49 -8.17
C ARG A 955 9.75 25.56 -9.68
N LYS A 956 10.87 26.01 -10.30
CA LYS A 956 10.98 26.15 -11.76
C LYS A 956 10.71 24.82 -12.47
N MET A 957 11.29 23.74 -11.96
CA MET A 957 11.16 22.41 -12.54
C MET A 957 9.74 21.83 -12.38
N LEU A 958 9.15 21.93 -11.19
CA LEU A 958 7.81 21.39 -10.92
C LEU A 958 6.72 22.13 -11.68
N PHE A 959 6.89 23.44 -11.87
CA PHE A 959 5.99 24.25 -12.66
C PHE A 959 6.16 24.01 -14.17
N ALA A 960 7.39 24.11 -14.69
CA ALA A 960 7.64 24.07 -16.14
C ALA A 960 7.67 22.66 -16.74
N GLN A 961 8.16 21.66 -16.01
CA GLN A 961 8.37 20.30 -16.54
C GLN A 961 7.34 19.29 -16.04
N LYS A 962 6.84 19.45 -14.80
CA LYS A 962 5.80 18.58 -14.25
C LYS A 962 4.39 19.18 -14.25
N GLY A 963 4.22 20.40 -14.78
CA GLY A 963 2.92 21.04 -15.00
C GLY A 963 2.08 21.28 -13.74
N ARG A 964 2.72 21.41 -12.56
CA ARG A 964 2.00 21.61 -11.29
C ARG A 964 1.52 23.05 -11.13
N SER A 965 0.34 23.24 -10.54
CA SER A 965 -0.19 24.57 -10.20
C SER A 965 0.67 25.28 -9.16
N LEU A 966 0.61 26.62 -9.11
CA LEU A 966 1.43 27.46 -8.21
C LEU A 966 1.25 27.14 -6.72
N GLU A 967 0.11 26.58 -6.33
CA GLU A 967 -0.19 26.16 -4.96
C GLU A 967 0.50 24.84 -4.57
N LEU A 968 0.96 24.05 -5.55
CA LEU A 968 1.54 22.71 -5.37
C LEU A 968 3.07 22.68 -5.59
N ILE A 969 3.74 23.83 -5.46
CA ILE A 969 5.20 23.98 -5.59
C ILE A 969 5.82 24.65 -4.35
N PRO A 970 7.06 24.30 -3.94
CA PRO A 970 7.67 24.75 -2.68
C PRO A 970 7.85 26.28 -2.65
N PRO A 971 7.96 26.98 -1.50
CA PRO A 971 8.11 28.45 -1.45
C PRO A 971 9.43 28.94 -2.10
N THR A 972 9.56 30.25 -2.38
CA THR A 972 10.85 30.79 -2.84
C THR A 972 11.87 30.79 -1.70
N ARG A 973 13.16 30.72 -2.02
CA ARG A 973 14.24 30.80 -1.02
C ARG A 973 14.16 32.09 -0.21
N ALA A 974 13.83 33.21 -0.87
CA ALA A 974 13.61 34.50 -0.23
C ALA A 974 12.50 34.43 0.84
N ALA A 975 11.39 33.74 0.55
CA ALA A 975 10.32 33.55 1.53
C ALA A 975 10.67 32.55 2.63
N LEU A 976 11.38 31.47 2.28
CA LEU A 976 11.81 30.42 3.20
C LEU A 976 12.81 30.94 4.24
N VAL A 977 13.78 31.77 3.83
CA VAL A 977 14.74 32.40 4.75
C VAL A 977 14.02 33.29 5.77
N GLN A 978 13.07 34.12 5.33
CA GLN A 978 12.31 34.95 6.26
C GLN A 978 11.44 34.11 7.20
N HIS A 979 10.94 32.96 6.75
CA HIS A 979 10.23 32.01 7.61
C HIS A 979 11.15 31.37 8.66
N VAL A 980 12.34 30.91 8.28
CA VAL A 980 13.31 30.33 9.22
C VAL A 980 13.81 31.37 10.23
N LYS A 981 14.08 32.60 9.81
CA LYS A 981 14.42 33.70 10.73
C LYS A 981 13.33 33.91 11.78
N ARG A 982 12.06 33.91 11.39
CA ARG A 982 10.95 34.01 12.36
C ARG A 982 10.87 32.80 13.29
N ALA A 983 11.14 31.60 12.78
CA ALA A 983 11.17 30.38 13.59
C ALA A 983 12.35 30.35 14.58
N VAL A 984 13.52 30.86 14.20
CA VAL A 984 14.70 31.00 15.07
C VAL A 984 14.51 32.13 16.08
N TYR A 985 13.88 33.24 15.69
CA TYR A 985 13.51 34.30 16.63
C TYR A 985 12.61 33.76 17.74
N GLN A 986 11.58 33.00 17.34
CA GLN A 986 10.67 32.35 18.27
C GLN A 986 11.41 31.30 19.13
N GLY A 987 12.13 30.36 18.50
CA GLY A 987 12.74 29.21 19.19
C GLY A 987 14.05 29.48 19.93
N GLY A 988 14.88 30.38 19.43
CA GLY A 988 16.19 30.70 19.99
C GLY A 988 16.17 31.92 20.91
N TYR A 989 15.47 32.98 20.54
CA TYR A 989 15.53 34.26 21.27
C TYR A 989 14.36 34.47 22.22
N CYS A 990 13.13 34.10 21.83
CA CYS A 990 11.97 34.15 22.73
C CYS A 990 11.95 32.93 23.66
N TRP A 991 12.08 31.74 23.10
CA TRP A 991 11.98 30.47 23.82
C TRP A 991 13.29 30.05 24.52
N GLY A 992 14.46 30.33 23.94
CA GLY A 992 15.75 30.02 24.56
C GLY A 992 16.10 30.89 25.78
N GLN A 993 15.41 32.01 25.97
CA GLN A 993 15.53 32.89 27.15
C GLN A 993 14.36 32.73 28.14
N ALA A 994 13.57 31.66 27.99
CA ALA A 994 12.37 31.41 28.79
C ALA A 994 12.62 31.29 30.31
N THR A 995 13.85 31.07 30.75
CA THR A 995 14.22 31.03 32.18
C THR A 995 14.61 32.41 32.74
N THR A 996 14.69 33.44 31.89
CA THR A 996 15.14 34.78 32.27
C THR A 996 13.91 35.69 32.48
N PRO A 997 13.70 36.25 33.68
CA PRO A 997 12.56 37.12 33.99
C PRO A 997 12.50 38.47 33.25
N MET A 998 13.48 38.77 32.39
CA MET A 998 13.54 39.97 31.56
C MET A 998 14.36 39.66 30.31
N ALA A 999 13.72 39.03 29.32
CA ALA A 999 14.39 38.55 28.11
C ALA A 999 14.78 39.73 27.21
N LEU A 1000 16.08 39.85 26.89
CA LEU A 1000 16.56 40.86 25.94
C LEU A 1000 16.32 40.33 24.52
N LEU A 1001 15.26 40.81 23.87
CA LEU A 1001 14.91 40.38 22.52
C LEU A 1001 15.59 41.26 21.46
N PRO A 1002 16.19 40.67 20.41
CA PRO A 1002 16.67 41.44 19.27
C PRO A 1002 15.48 42.05 18.50
N SER A 1003 15.73 43.08 17.68
CA SER A 1003 14.65 43.78 16.96
C SER A 1003 13.93 42.84 15.98
N PRO A 1004 12.57 42.77 15.99
CA PRO A 1004 11.81 41.96 15.03
C PRO A 1004 12.11 42.27 13.55
N SER A 1005 12.54 43.51 13.26
CA SER A 1005 12.91 43.96 11.91
C SER A 1005 14.06 43.15 11.29
N GLU A 1006 14.95 42.62 12.11
CA GLU A 1006 16.12 41.84 11.66
C GLU A 1006 15.79 40.35 11.45
N TRP A 1007 14.62 39.92 11.95
CA TRP A 1007 14.18 38.53 12.04
C TRP A 1007 12.90 38.24 11.24
N GLY A 1008 12.69 38.99 10.16
CA GLY A 1008 11.65 38.70 9.16
C GLY A 1008 10.27 39.31 9.44
N TRP A 1009 10.25 40.45 10.13
CA TRP A 1009 9.07 41.31 10.32
C TRP A 1009 9.31 42.72 9.77
N LEU A 1010 8.24 43.39 9.35
CA LEU A 1010 8.29 44.76 8.83
C LEU A 1010 7.40 45.65 9.70
N GLN A 1011 7.91 46.82 10.11
CA GLN A 1011 7.13 47.80 10.86
C GLN A 1011 6.24 48.60 9.90
N THR A 1012 4.93 48.59 10.14
CA THR A 1012 3.96 49.39 9.40
C THR A 1012 3.17 50.28 10.35
N ALA A 1013 2.42 51.26 9.82
CA ALA A 1013 1.57 52.13 10.65
C ALA A 1013 0.53 51.35 11.49
N ASP A 1014 0.15 50.15 11.05
CA ASP A 1014 -0.77 49.24 11.78
C ASP A 1014 -0.04 48.20 12.67
N GLY A 1015 1.26 48.39 12.92
CA GLY A 1015 2.09 47.48 13.70
C GLY A 1015 2.99 46.56 12.87
N TRP A 1016 3.58 45.54 13.51
CA TRP A 1016 4.50 44.60 12.89
C TRP A 1016 3.76 43.58 12.02
N LYS A 1017 4.11 43.52 10.73
CA LYS A 1017 3.56 42.53 9.79
C LYS A 1017 4.66 41.58 9.34
N PRO A 1018 4.35 40.30 9.04
CA PRO A 1018 5.37 39.38 8.55
C PRO A 1018 5.97 39.90 7.25
N PHE A 1019 7.29 39.96 7.19
CA PHE A 1019 7.99 40.25 5.95
C PHE A 1019 8.09 38.96 5.14
N TRP A 1020 7.14 38.78 4.22
CA TRP A 1020 6.91 37.49 3.55
C TRP A 1020 8.02 37.10 2.58
N SER A 1021 8.57 38.05 1.85
CA SER A 1021 9.58 37.80 0.83
C SER A 1021 10.28 39.12 0.46
N THR A 1022 11.52 39.02 0.00
CA THR A 1022 12.27 40.14 -0.59
C THR A 1022 12.04 40.29 -2.11
N LEU A 1023 11.19 39.43 -2.71
CA LEU A 1023 10.87 39.43 -4.15
C LEU A 1023 9.50 40.06 -4.44
N SER A 1024 9.35 40.74 -5.59
CA SER A 1024 8.10 41.36 -6.06
C SER A 1024 7.06 40.34 -6.57
N ASP A 1025 5.79 40.76 -6.63
CA ASP A 1025 4.66 39.85 -6.88
C ASP A 1025 4.52 39.39 -8.35
N VAL A 1026 4.30 38.08 -8.55
CA VAL A 1026 4.37 37.38 -9.87
C VAL A 1026 3.17 37.67 -10.78
N SER A 1027 2.07 38.24 -10.26
CA SER A 1027 0.84 38.48 -11.04
C SER A 1027 1.04 39.45 -12.22
N MET A 1028 2.13 40.23 -12.22
CA MET A 1028 2.42 41.17 -13.30
C MET A 1028 3.17 40.53 -14.50
N THR A 1029 3.71 39.30 -14.38
CA THR A 1029 4.62 38.71 -15.38
C THR A 1029 4.06 37.49 -16.15
N CYS A 1030 2.86 36.98 -15.81
CA CYS A 1030 2.33 35.70 -16.32
C CYS A 1030 1.53 35.74 -17.65
N ASN A 1031 1.69 36.75 -18.50
CA ASN A 1031 1.00 36.78 -19.81
C ASN A 1031 1.57 35.74 -20.82
N ALA A 1032 2.70 35.10 -20.55
CA ALA A 1032 3.41 34.24 -21.52
C ALA A 1032 2.93 32.76 -21.62
N LEU A 1033 1.92 32.33 -20.84
CA LEU A 1033 1.48 30.91 -20.79
C LEU A 1033 0.15 30.64 -21.52
N ILE A 1034 -0.42 31.65 -22.19
CA ILE A 1034 -1.70 31.53 -22.88
C ILE A 1034 -1.49 30.87 -24.25
N ARG A 1035 -2.11 29.69 -24.45
CA ARG A 1035 -2.10 28.94 -25.72
C ARG A 1035 -3.53 28.67 -26.21
N CYS A 1036 -3.72 28.56 -27.54
CA CYS A 1036 -5.04 28.30 -28.13
C CYS A 1036 -5.17 26.86 -28.65
N GLY A 1037 -6.40 26.34 -28.65
CA GLY A 1037 -6.77 25.03 -29.18
C GLY A 1037 -7.32 25.06 -30.62
N CYS A 1038 -7.14 26.16 -31.35
CA CYS A 1038 -7.71 26.36 -32.68
C CYS A 1038 -7.05 25.42 -33.70
N LYS A 1039 -7.85 24.69 -34.50
CA LYS A 1039 -7.36 23.71 -35.49
C LYS A 1039 -7.37 24.20 -36.94
N LYS A 1040 -8.13 25.26 -37.26
CA LYS A 1040 -8.25 25.86 -38.60
C LYS A 1040 -8.41 27.37 -38.48
N GLY A 1041 -7.31 28.10 -38.38
CA GLY A 1041 -7.28 29.58 -38.31
C GLY A 1041 -7.85 30.19 -37.02
N CYS A 1042 -7.11 31.09 -36.38
CA CYS A 1042 -7.54 31.72 -35.12
C CYS A 1042 -8.49 32.91 -35.34
N ARG A 1043 -9.81 32.67 -35.23
CA ARG A 1043 -10.85 33.73 -35.24
C ARG A 1043 -11.15 34.28 -33.82
N GLY A 1044 -12.13 35.17 -33.69
CA GLY A 1044 -12.43 35.94 -32.45
C GLY A 1044 -12.61 35.14 -31.14
N ASN A 1045 -12.81 33.82 -31.21
CA ASN A 1045 -12.87 32.96 -30.02
C ASN A 1045 -11.51 32.39 -29.57
N CYS A 1046 -10.41 32.78 -30.21
CA CYS A 1046 -9.06 32.38 -29.81
C CYS A 1046 -8.66 32.98 -28.46
N SER A 1047 -8.23 32.14 -27.53
CA SER A 1047 -7.73 32.54 -26.20
C SER A 1047 -6.51 33.45 -26.27
N CYS A 1048 -5.58 33.22 -27.21
CA CYS A 1048 -4.43 34.10 -27.43
C CYS A 1048 -4.86 35.47 -27.94
N ARG A 1049 -5.81 35.54 -28.91
CA ARG A 1049 -6.30 36.82 -29.47
C ARG A 1049 -7.11 37.62 -28.45
N LYS A 1050 -7.94 36.96 -27.64
CA LYS A 1050 -8.68 37.60 -26.52
C LYS A 1050 -7.74 38.17 -25.46
N ALA A 1051 -6.56 37.58 -25.31
CA ALA A 1051 -5.50 38.08 -24.43
C ALA A 1051 -4.52 39.04 -25.14
N ALA A 1052 -4.79 39.45 -26.39
CA ALA A 1052 -3.94 40.31 -27.22
C ALA A 1052 -2.52 39.79 -27.50
N LEU A 1053 -2.35 38.46 -27.60
CA LEU A 1053 -1.08 37.78 -27.84
C LEU A 1053 -1.05 37.08 -29.21
N GLN A 1054 0.12 37.03 -29.85
CA GLN A 1054 0.33 36.22 -31.07
C GLN A 1054 0.38 34.72 -30.71
N CYS A 1055 -0.17 33.88 -31.58
CA CYS A 1055 -0.08 32.43 -31.41
C CYS A 1055 1.37 31.98 -31.60
N THR A 1056 1.84 31.14 -30.67
CA THR A 1056 3.20 30.57 -30.70
C THR A 1056 3.15 29.11 -31.18
N ALA A 1057 4.32 28.50 -31.42
CA ALA A 1057 4.45 27.06 -31.74
C ALA A 1057 3.90 26.12 -30.63
N LEU A 1058 3.59 26.65 -29.44
CA LEU A 1058 2.94 25.89 -28.36
C LEU A 1058 1.41 25.85 -28.51
N CYS A 1059 0.83 26.60 -29.47
CA CYS A 1059 -0.59 26.58 -29.79
C CYS A 1059 -0.93 25.44 -30.76
N ALA A 1060 -2.14 24.91 -30.70
CA ALA A 1060 -2.58 23.83 -31.60
C ALA A 1060 -2.67 24.24 -33.09
N CYS A 1061 -2.58 25.53 -33.38
CA CYS A 1061 -2.47 26.07 -34.74
C CYS A 1061 -1.00 26.23 -35.20
N ASP A 1062 -0.03 25.77 -34.40
CA ASP A 1062 1.41 25.72 -34.68
C ASP A 1062 2.04 27.07 -35.08
N GLY A 1063 1.46 28.19 -34.63
CA GLY A 1063 1.90 29.54 -35.00
C GLY A 1063 1.53 29.98 -36.44
N GLU A 1064 0.88 29.13 -37.24
CA GLU A 1064 0.50 29.42 -38.64
C GLU A 1064 -0.76 30.28 -38.74
N CYS A 1065 -0.71 31.51 -38.24
CA CYS A 1065 -1.81 32.47 -38.38
C CYS A 1065 -1.37 33.68 -39.21
N ILE A 1066 -1.91 33.81 -40.42
CA ILE A 1066 -1.81 35.04 -41.21
C ILE A 1066 -2.75 36.07 -40.56
N LYS A 1067 -2.24 37.28 -40.31
CA LYS A 1067 -3.02 38.41 -39.81
C LYS A 1067 -3.98 38.85 -40.92
N GLU A 1068 -5.28 38.57 -40.73
CA GLU A 1068 -6.37 39.41 -41.23
C GLU A 1068 -7.09 40.09 -40.06
#